data_AF-A0A1B0CLF5-F1
#
_entry.id   AF-A0A1B0CLF5-F1
#
_cell.length_a   1.000
_cell.length_b   1.000
_cell.length_c   1.000
_cell.angle_alpha   90.00
_cell.angle_beta   90.00
_cell.angle_gamma   90.00
#
_symmetry.space_group_name_H-M   'P 1'
#
loop_
_entity.id
_entity.type
_entity.pdbx_description
1 polymer ?
#
loop_
_entity_poly.entity_id
_entity_poly.type
_entity_poly.pdbx_seq_one_letter_code
_entity_poly.pdbx_strand_id
1 'polypeptide(L)'
;MYPTHDKDINAIEDPPTFDKASGLTTTQLDKNDVKGADARAPRFPGATAPFTSNPQVTFAENVAPIPIYRVMDRDGIIEDKTQEPNLGQETVKKMFRDMVLLNTMDKILYESQRQGRISFYMTNFGEEASHIGSAAALTPDDLVMDSICYGNVDDEGKGRQMPVHYGSKKLNFVTISSPLATQIPQAAGAAYALKLKEGNNRCVIVYFGEGAASEGDCHAALNFAATLDAPVIFFCRNNGFAISTPSSEQYRGDGIAGRAAGYGMASIRVDGTDIMAVYNGTKVARDYVMSTNKPIILEAMSYRIGHHSTSDDSSAYRAPEELEVWNTVEHPINKLKKLHAIQEMEIPHVDKELDLSNAGRGVWLVKVPKYIANKWEKAPGNIDVGKLKISKIPGQKAQVSLALSDAVINLDPAEKDSQGSQTRCFCGHKTDSWTGKSDEVVPESEKLFMEGRIVQKLECRPYADNCYMKLKLESIKRASQPVRKVQSLEKIVHNYKPVSDHKHNIEYKERKKTEGKKARDDKNAVQDMLFNAFEKHQYYNIKDLVKITKQPIGYLKEILKEVCDYNMKNPHKNMWELKKEYQWKCDGTGKTTNYLQPEFRNAPPVASNKFLIFGHDSAIKLLFTTRLFAAIWSHISDCDETFNYWDPLHYMIYGKGLQTWEYSPEFALRSYTYLTACGLPAWFYNSLFVPNPMLMFYFVRCILGILCAIVEFHFYKAVCREFGIHVGHVWLIFQFFCAGMFISSTAFLPSSFSMYVGSAALAEWWFQRYNSAVFLTAISALLGWPFAGAIGLPIAYDMIFRQKMLKNFIIWTGISAATILIPMTLIDSSYFGRIVVAPLNLIIYNVFSSHGPNLYGVESFTYYLINGFLNFNIVWLLALVTPILLVICHYFVPAKSKSTLYLPHWLSLAPLYLWLLIFWPQPHKEERFLFPVYLLINLCGAISLDVIQKVYFRIKGLLRGFRPGSHYWDESTLVAGIFIAIATLLGVSRIFALYRNYNAPINIMIEFNNLAKDKTLQVDGPVNVCFGKDWYRFPSSFFLPTPNYRVRFIKSEFRGMLPAYYDETANGKYTELEPNYLKDKEW
;
A
#
# COMPACT_ATOMS: atom_id res chain seq x y z
N MET A 1 -5.57 0.17 74.22
CA MET A 1 -5.10 -0.29 75.55
C MET A 1 -3.99 -1.32 75.32
N TYR A 2 -3.02 -1.38 76.23
CA TYR A 2 -1.92 -2.37 76.30
C TYR A 2 -2.45 -3.76 76.74
N PRO A 3 -1.69 -4.88 76.72
CA PRO A 3 -0.20 -5.06 76.64
C PRO A 3 0.28 -5.94 75.45
N THR A 4 1.56 -6.14 75.05
CA THR A 4 2.96 -6.06 75.59
C THR A 4 3.49 -7.16 76.51
N HIS A 5 4.37 -8.02 75.99
CA HIS A 5 5.45 -8.75 76.73
C HIS A 5 6.47 -9.35 75.72
N ASP A 6 7.49 -10.08 76.17
CA ASP A 6 8.87 -9.58 76.39
C ASP A 6 9.86 -10.79 76.44
N LYS A 7 10.94 -10.80 75.61
CA LYS A 7 12.18 -11.63 75.74
C LYS A 7 12.06 -13.17 75.56
N ASP A 8 13.13 -13.96 75.37
CA ASP A 8 14.51 -13.70 74.86
C ASP A 8 15.16 -14.99 74.27
N ILE A 9 15.92 -14.82 73.18
CA ILE A 9 17.24 -15.40 72.84
C ILE A 9 17.60 -16.83 73.34
N ASN A 10 17.71 -17.82 72.43
CA ASN A 10 18.99 -18.52 72.11
C ASN A 10 18.93 -19.64 71.04
N ALA A 11 20.13 -20.06 70.60
CA ALA A 11 20.48 -21.24 69.78
C ALA A 11 20.26 -21.16 68.26
N ILE A 12 21.11 -21.92 67.54
CA ILE A 12 21.32 -21.89 66.07
C ILE A 12 21.11 -23.29 65.54
N GLU A 13 20.28 -23.46 64.50
CA GLU A 13 20.38 -24.54 63.51
C GLU A 13 19.49 -24.22 62.29
N ASP A 14 20.06 -24.42 61.09
CA ASP A 14 19.54 -24.40 59.70
C ASP A 14 18.32 -23.54 59.24
N PRO A 15 18.36 -22.96 58.01
CA PRO A 15 17.27 -22.15 57.48
C PRO A 15 16.01 -22.98 57.18
N PRO A 16 14.82 -22.61 57.70
CA PRO A 16 13.63 -23.43 57.58
C PRO A 16 13.04 -23.41 56.16
N THR A 17 12.80 -24.60 55.62
CA THR A 17 11.94 -24.80 54.44
C THR A 17 10.51 -24.40 54.77
N PHE A 18 9.97 -23.37 54.12
CA PHE A 18 8.56 -23.00 54.26
C PHE A 18 7.64 -24.12 53.78
N ASP A 19 6.73 -24.57 54.65
CA ASP A 19 5.52 -25.28 54.21
C ASP A 19 4.22 -24.72 54.83
N LYS A 20 3.16 -24.82 54.03
CA LYS A 20 1.76 -24.31 54.13
C LYS A 20 1.20 -23.94 55.51
N ALA A 21 0.48 -22.80 55.55
CA ALA A 21 -0.73 -22.66 56.39
C ALA A 21 -1.78 -21.61 55.94
N SER A 22 -2.22 -21.55 54.67
CA SER A 22 -3.56 -20.96 54.33
C SER A 22 -4.13 -21.33 52.94
N GLY A 23 -4.55 -22.58 52.75
CA GLY A 23 -5.81 -22.86 52.02
C GLY A 23 -5.92 -22.63 50.50
N LEU A 24 -4.92 -22.93 49.67
CA LEU A 24 -5.13 -23.19 48.23
C LEU A 24 -4.07 -24.14 47.66
N THR A 25 -4.31 -25.45 47.77
CA THR A 25 -3.35 -26.51 47.41
C THR A 25 -3.45 -26.94 45.94
N THR A 26 -2.63 -26.34 45.08
CA THR A 26 -2.32 -26.89 43.75
C THR A 26 -1.31 -28.04 43.87
N THR A 27 -1.81 -29.24 44.20
CA THR A 27 -1.02 -30.47 44.07
C THR A 27 -0.59 -30.69 42.62
N GLN A 28 0.71 -30.70 42.34
CA GLN A 28 1.21 -31.24 41.08
C GLN A 28 0.92 -32.74 41.05
N LEU A 29 -0.05 -33.15 40.22
CA LEU A 29 -0.23 -34.56 39.86
C LEU A 29 0.83 -34.91 38.81
N ASP A 30 1.82 -35.71 39.22
CA ASP A 30 2.78 -36.31 38.29
C ASP A 30 2.02 -37.18 37.28
N LYS A 31 2.33 -37.02 35.99
CA LYS A 31 1.61 -37.68 34.89
C LYS A 31 1.87 -39.19 34.79
N ASN A 32 2.81 -39.72 35.56
CA ASN A 32 3.19 -41.13 35.50
C ASN A 32 2.48 -42.03 36.52
N ASP A 33 1.89 -41.51 37.60
CA ASP A 33 1.43 -42.33 38.73
C ASP A 33 -0.02 -42.84 38.60
N VAL A 34 -0.32 -43.48 37.46
CA VAL A 34 -1.63 -44.10 37.19
C VAL A 34 -1.73 -45.49 37.85
N LYS A 35 -1.53 -45.54 39.16
CA LYS A 35 -1.67 -46.75 40.00
C LYS A 35 -2.50 -46.55 41.28
N GLY A 36 -3.44 -45.61 41.26
CA GLY A 36 -4.40 -45.41 42.36
C GLY A 36 -5.61 -44.51 42.09
N ALA A 37 -5.83 -44.05 40.85
CA ALA A 37 -6.84 -43.03 40.56
C ALA A 37 -8.29 -43.55 40.73
N ASP A 38 -9.09 -42.83 41.53
CA ASP A 38 -10.51 -43.10 41.76
C ASP A 38 -11.29 -43.24 40.43
N ALA A 39 -12.12 -44.28 40.36
CA ALA A 39 -13.00 -44.55 39.22
C ALA A 39 -14.01 -43.43 38.95
N ARG A 40 -14.28 -42.54 39.93
CA ARG A 40 -15.27 -41.45 39.84
C ARG A 40 -14.72 -40.10 39.39
N ALA A 41 -13.40 -39.94 39.28
CA ALA A 41 -12.78 -38.67 38.91
C ALA A 41 -13.02 -38.31 37.41
N PRO A 42 -13.20 -37.02 37.06
CA PRO A 42 -13.27 -36.58 35.66
C PRO A 42 -12.04 -36.98 34.85
N ARG A 43 -12.26 -37.37 33.59
CA ARG A 43 -11.20 -37.82 32.66
C ARG A 43 -11.14 -37.00 31.37
N PHE A 44 -11.50 -35.72 31.45
CA PHE A 44 -11.46 -34.82 30.29
C PHE A 44 -10.02 -34.44 29.94
N PRO A 45 -9.55 -34.60 28.69
CA PRO A 45 -8.15 -34.36 28.34
C PRO A 45 -7.74 -32.87 28.35
N GLY A 46 -8.72 -31.95 28.36
CA GLY A 46 -8.48 -30.50 28.31
C GLY A 46 -8.41 -29.79 29.67
N ALA A 47 -8.79 -30.43 30.78
CA ALA A 47 -8.81 -29.79 32.10
C ALA A 47 -8.72 -30.81 33.24
N THR A 48 -7.91 -30.51 34.26
CA THR A 48 -7.84 -31.30 35.50
C THR A 48 -8.65 -30.58 36.59
N ALA A 49 -9.88 -31.05 36.83
CA ALA A 49 -10.81 -30.48 37.79
C ALA A 49 -11.71 -31.58 38.40
N PRO A 50 -12.29 -31.37 39.59
CA PRO A 50 -13.31 -32.27 40.15
C PRO A 50 -14.70 -32.03 39.53
N PHE A 51 -15.62 -32.99 39.68
CA PHE A 51 -17.04 -32.75 39.42
C PHE A 51 -17.66 -31.89 40.54
N THR A 52 -18.65 -31.06 40.19
CA THR A 52 -19.57 -30.42 41.14
C THR A 52 -21.02 -30.78 40.77
N SER A 53 -21.87 -30.99 41.77
CA SER A 53 -23.33 -31.12 41.61
C SER A 53 -24.05 -29.77 41.58
N ASN A 54 -23.37 -28.71 42.02
CA ASN A 54 -23.96 -27.40 42.26
C ASN A 54 -23.45 -26.42 41.19
N PRO A 55 -24.33 -25.75 40.42
CA PRO A 55 -23.92 -24.74 39.45
C PRO A 55 -23.38 -23.51 40.20
N GLN A 56 -22.06 -23.31 40.12
CA GLN A 56 -21.37 -22.16 40.68
C GLN A 56 -20.66 -21.40 39.56
N VAL A 57 -20.73 -20.07 39.60
CA VAL A 57 -20.10 -19.17 38.63
C VAL A 57 -19.06 -18.33 39.36
N THR A 58 -17.82 -18.37 38.90
CA THR A 58 -16.74 -17.52 39.42
C THR A 58 -16.83 -16.14 38.80
N PHE A 59 -17.43 -15.19 39.50
CA PHE A 59 -17.43 -13.78 39.12
C PHE A 59 -16.06 -13.15 39.41
N ALA A 60 -15.58 -12.28 38.50
CA ALA A 60 -14.27 -11.63 38.65
C ALA A 60 -14.18 -10.77 39.92
N GLU A 61 -15.29 -10.15 40.34
CA GLU A 61 -15.43 -9.37 41.58
C GLU A 61 -15.17 -10.19 42.85
N ASN A 62 -15.30 -11.52 42.79
CA ASN A 62 -15.05 -12.44 43.90
C ASN A 62 -13.61 -13.00 43.89
N VAL A 63 -12.76 -12.59 42.95
CA VAL A 63 -11.35 -12.97 42.87
C VAL A 63 -10.51 -11.86 43.50
N ALA A 64 -9.70 -12.19 44.51
CA ALA A 64 -8.83 -11.21 45.16
C ALA A 64 -7.79 -10.65 44.16
N PRO A 65 -7.60 -9.32 44.08
CA PRO A 65 -6.67 -8.71 43.15
C PRO A 65 -5.20 -8.97 43.55
N ILE A 66 -4.31 -9.00 42.56
CA ILE A 66 -2.88 -9.20 42.76
C ILE A 66 -2.28 -7.96 43.46
N PRO A 67 -1.63 -8.13 44.63
CA PRO A 67 -1.07 -7.02 45.40
C PRO A 67 0.10 -6.35 44.67
N ILE A 68 0.27 -5.05 44.90
CA ILE A 68 1.40 -4.27 44.38
C ILE A 68 2.58 -4.42 45.36
N TYR A 69 3.63 -5.12 44.93
CA TYR A 69 4.87 -5.25 45.69
C TYR A 69 5.65 -3.92 45.70
N ARG A 70 6.10 -3.51 46.89
CA ARG A 70 6.84 -2.27 47.16
C ARG A 70 7.93 -2.55 48.20
N VAL A 71 9.05 -1.85 48.12
CA VAL A 71 10.18 -1.91 49.07
C VAL A 71 10.39 -0.56 49.76
N MET A 72 10.28 0.53 48.99
CA MET A 72 10.49 1.91 49.42
C MET A 72 9.20 2.71 49.30
N ASP A 73 8.85 3.49 50.33
CA ASP A 73 7.68 4.35 50.32
C ASP A 73 7.89 5.67 49.53
N ARG A 74 6.89 6.55 49.53
CA ARG A 74 6.96 7.87 48.89
C ARG A 74 7.93 8.85 49.55
N ASP A 75 8.39 8.56 50.77
CA ASP A 75 9.31 9.38 51.54
C ASP A 75 10.74 8.81 51.56
N GLY A 76 11.01 7.77 50.76
CA GLY A 76 12.34 7.17 50.60
C GLY A 76 12.70 6.18 51.72
N ILE A 77 11.73 5.79 52.54
CA ILE A 77 11.90 4.90 53.69
C ILE A 77 11.63 3.46 53.24
N ILE A 78 12.52 2.56 53.63
CA ILE A 78 12.36 1.11 53.40
C ILE A 78 11.57 0.53 54.58
N GLU A 79 10.36 0.06 54.32
CA GLU A 79 9.42 -0.44 55.34
C GLU A 79 9.86 -1.81 55.90
N ASP A 80 10.36 -2.70 55.04
CA ASP A 80 10.93 -4.00 55.41
C ASP A 80 12.37 -4.11 54.88
N LYS A 81 13.34 -4.07 55.80
CA LYS A 81 14.77 -4.17 55.48
C LYS A 81 15.19 -5.55 54.97
N THR A 82 14.37 -6.59 55.10
CA THR A 82 14.64 -7.89 54.45
C THR A 82 14.39 -7.85 52.95
N GLN A 83 13.65 -6.84 52.46
CA GLN A 83 13.38 -6.59 51.05
C GLN A 83 14.39 -5.61 50.42
N GLU A 84 15.27 -4.98 51.20
CA GLU A 84 16.31 -4.08 50.69
C GLU A 84 17.30 -4.88 49.80
N PRO A 85 17.39 -4.59 48.49
CA PRO A 85 18.31 -5.32 47.63
C PRO A 85 19.76 -4.99 48.00
N ASN A 86 20.61 -6.01 48.06
CA ASN A 86 22.04 -5.87 48.34
C ASN A 86 22.80 -5.25 47.15
N LEU A 87 22.52 -3.98 46.89
CA LEU A 87 23.15 -3.14 45.87
C LEU A 87 24.24 -2.30 46.53
N GLY A 88 25.49 -2.50 46.11
CA GLY A 88 26.57 -1.59 46.48
C GLY A 88 26.22 -0.15 46.10
N GLN A 89 26.55 0.82 46.97
CA GLN A 89 26.07 2.21 46.87
C GLN A 89 26.23 2.80 45.46
N GLU A 90 27.37 2.59 44.80
CA GLU A 90 27.64 3.05 43.43
C GLU A 90 26.61 2.60 42.38
N THR A 91 26.01 1.42 42.53
CA THR A 91 24.93 0.95 41.64
C THR A 91 23.67 1.80 41.83
N VAL A 92 23.32 2.13 43.07
CA VAL A 92 22.19 3.02 43.40
C VAL A 92 22.47 4.46 42.94
N LYS A 93 23.72 4.95 43.10
CA LYS A 93 24.17 6.25 42.55
C LYS A 93 24.05 6.29 41.02
N LYS A 94 24.43 5.20 40.34
CA LYS A 94 24.29 5.05 38.89
C LYS A 94 22.82 5.04 38.47
N MET A 95 21.97 4.25 39.12
CA MET A 95 20.52 4.23 38.87
C MET A 95 19.90 5.63 38.97
N PHE A 96 20.22 6.38 40.04
CA PHE A 96 19.74 7.76 40.21
C PHE A 96 20.24 8.69 39.11
N ARG A 97 21.55 8.65 38.80
CA ARG A 97 22.16 9.45 37.72
C ARG A 97 21.52 9.15 36.36
N ASP A 98 21.27 7.89 36.03
CA ASP A 98 20.71 7.48 34.74
C ASP A 98 19.26 7.95 34.58
N MET A 99 18.43 7.87 35.64
CA MET A 99 17.07 8.44 35.61
C MET A 99 17.09 9.96 35.41
N VAL A 100 17.95 10.68 36.14
CA VAL A 100 18.10 12.14 36.01
C VAL A 100 18.62 12.54 34.63
N LEU A 101 19.55 11.77 34.06
CA LEU A 101 20.07 11.96 32.71
C LEU A 101 18.98 11.76 31.65
N LEU A 102 18.17 10.69 31.77
CA LEU A 102 17.03 10.43 30.89
C LEU A 102 16.00 11.57 30.94
N ASN A 103 15.59 11.97 32.15
CA ASN A 103 14.64 13.06 32.38
C ASN A 103 15.17 14.42 31.85
N THR A 104 16.49 14.65 31.91
CA THR A 104 17.14 15.85 31.35
C THR A 104 17.20 15.81 29.83
N MET A 105 17.57 14.66 29.24
CA MET A 105 17.55 14.45 27.79
C MET A 105 16.15 14.63 27.23
N ASP A 106 15.13 14.10 27.90
CA ASP A 106 13.72 14.22 27.51
C ASP A 106 13.27 15.67 27.39
N LYS A 107 13.61 16.51 28.38
CA LYS A 107 13.30 17.95 28.37
C LYS A 107 13.95 18.65 27.18
N ILE A 108 15.22 18.35 26.89
CA ILE A 108 15.99 18.95 25.79
C ILE A 108 15.43 18.51 24.42
N LEU A 109 15.14 17.22 24.24
CA LEU A 109 14.68 16.69 22.95
C LEU A 109 13.21 16.98 22.67
N TYR A 110 12.36 17.04 23.70
CA TYR A 110 10.98 17.53 23.56
C TYR A 110 10.97 18.97 23.02
N GLU A 111 11.72 19.89 23.62
CA GLU A 111 11.80 21.28 23.12
C GLU A 111 12.50 21.37 21.75
N SER A 112 13.51 20.52 21.48
CA SER A 112 14.10 20.38 20.14
C SER A 112 13.05 20.02 19.08
N GLN A 113 12.06 19.19 19.42
CA GLN A 113 10.91 18.89 18.57
C GLN A 113 9.95 20.09 18.44
N ARG A 114 9.63 20.80 19.53
CA ARG A 114 8.79 22.01 19.50
C ARG A 114 9.38 23.13 18.61
N GLN A 115 10.71 23.18 18.51
CA GLN A 115 11.43 24.06 17.58
C GLN A 115 11.48 23.52 16.13
N GLY A 116 11.12 22.26 15.90
CA GLY A 116 11.14 21.59 14.60
C GLY A 116 12.54 21.14 14.14
N ARG A 117 13.47 20.92 15.08
CA ARG A 117 14.83 20.40 14.79
C ARG A 117 14.82 18.88 14.60
N ILE A 118 13.97 18.18 15.34
CA ILE A 118 13.57 16.78 15.10
C ILE A 118 12.07 16.74 14.78
N SER A 119 11.61 15.70 14.09
CA SER A 119 10.23 15.60 13.60
C SER A 119 9.23 15.11 14.67
N PHE A 120 9.68 14.28 15.61
CA PHE A 120 8.85 13.62 16.62
C PHE A 120 9.67 13.36 17.89
N TYR A 121 8.99 13.27 19.04
CA TYR A 121 9.59 12.81 20.30
C TYR A 121 8.51 12.27 21.28
N MET A 122 8.93 11.45 22.23
CA MET A 122 8.13 10.93 23.35
C MET A 122 9.00 10.96 24.60
N THR A 123 8.44 11.38 25.73
CA THR A 123 9.13 11.52 27.02
C THR A 123 8.84 10.33 27.94
N ASN A 124 9.74 10.04 28.87
CA ASN A 124 9.70 8.88 29.76
C ASN A 124 9.28 9.24 31.21
N PHE A 125 8.78 10.47 31.42
CA PHE A 125 8.44 11.01 32.74
C PHE A 125 7.43 10.13 33.50
N GLY A 126 7.82 9.68 34.70
CA GLY A 126 7.05 8.78 35.57
C GLY A 126 7.47 7.31 35.43
N GLU A 127 8.10 6.96 34.31
CA GLU A 127 8.45 5.58 33.96
C GLU A 127 9.98 5.31 34.08
N GLU A 128 10.77 6.27 34.57
CA GLU A 128 12.23 6.15 34.63
C GLU A 128 12.70 4.99 35.54
N ALA A 129 12.06 4.77 36.69
CA ALA A 129 12.36 3.65 37.57
C ALA A 129 12.02 2.29 36.93
N SER A 130 10.90 2.22 36.22
CA SER A 130 10.48 1.03 35.46
C SER A 130 11.47 0.64 34.36
N HIS A 131 12.18 1.61 33.75
CA HIS A 131 13.24 1.35 32.77
C HIS A 131 14.60 1.03 33.42
N ILE A 132 15.04 1.81 34.41
CA ILE A 132 16.40 1.72 34.95
C ILE A 132 16.54 0.59 35.99
N GLY A 133 15.54 0.39 36.85
CA GLY A 133 15.56 -0.70 37.85
C GLY A 133 15.52 -2.09 37.22
N SER A 134 14.72 -2.25 36.16
CA SER A 134 14.59 -3.51 35.43
C SER A 134 15.85 -3.82 34.63
N ALA A 135 16.39 -2.84 33.89
CA ALA A 135 17.64 -3.00 33.15
C ALA A 135 18.84 -3.36 34.06
N ALA A 136 18.87 -2.86 35.30
CA ALA A 136 19.93 -3.19 36.26
C ALA A 136 19.83 -4.61 36.85
N ALA A 137 18.66 -5.26 36.79
CA ALA A 137 18.47 -6.66 37.22
C ALA A 137 18.84 -7.69 36.13
N LEU A 138 19.17 -7.23 34.92
CA LEU A 138 19.57 -8.03 33.77
C LEU A 138 21.09 -8.10 33.64
N THR A 139 21.58 -9.03 32.82
CA THR A 139 22.97 -9.04 32.35
C THR A 139 23.11 -8.22 31.06
N PRO A 140 24.31 -7.69 30.73
CA PRO A 140 24.56 -7.02 29.43
C PRO A 140 24.34 -7.92 28.20
N ASP A 141 24.27 -9.24 28.40
CA ASP A 141 23.94 -10.22 27.38
C ASP A 141 22.43 -10.49 27.25
N ASP A 142 21.56 -10.10 28.17
CA ASP A 142 20.11 -10.28 27.98
C ASP A 142 19.57 -9.34 26.88
N LEU A 143 18.53 -9.77 26.17
CA LEU A 143 18.02 -9.07 24.98
C LEU A 143 17.01 -7.96 25.38
N VAL A 144 17.28 -6.71 24.98
CA VAL A 144 16.52 -5.50 25.36
C VAL A 144 16.20 -4.64 24.11
N MET A 145 15.97 -3.31 24.24
CA MET A 145 15.81 -2.23 23.15
C MET A 145 17.43 0.32 22.91
N ASP A 146 18.31 0.76 21.90
CA ASP A 146 19.13 2.02 21.79
C ASP A 146 19.36 2.48 20.32
N SER A 147 18.77 3.59 19.81
CA SER A 147 19.15 4.32 18.57
C SER A 147 18.38 5.65 18.33
N ILE A 148 18.94 6.59 17.57
CA ILE A 148 18.89 8.03 17.90
C ILE A 148 17.85 8.87 17.12
N CYS A 149 17.35 9.94 17.75
CA CYS A 149 16.26 10.80 17.27
C CYS A 149 16.56 11.76 16.10
N TYR A 150 17.82 11.92 15.66
CA TYR A 150 18.20 12.90 14.62
C TYR A 150 18.36 12.31 13.21
N GLY A 151 18.45 10.98 13.06
CA GLY A 151 18.61 10.32 11.75
C GLY A 151 19.80 10.82 10.93
N ASN A 152 20.92 11.14 11.59
CA ASN A 152 22.11 11.73 10.98
C ASN A 152 23.04 10.66 10.38
N VAL A 153 24.29 11.02 10.05
CA VAL A 153 25.27 10.07 9.48
C VAL A 153 25.80 9.04 10.47
N ASP A 154 25.63 9.29 11.77
CA ASP A 154 26.13 8.46 12.88
C ASP A 154 25.05 7.50 13.41
N ASP A 155 23.80 7.63 12.95
CA ASP A 155 22.69 6.72 13.26
C ASP A 155 22.89 5.34 12.59
N GLU A 156 23.03 4.27 13.39
CA GLU A 156 23.09 2.89 12.90
C GLU A 156 21.82 2.47 12.13
N GLY A 157 20.67 3.09 12.46
CA GLY A 157 19.39 3.00 11.75
C GLY A 157 19.35 3.72 10.39
N LYS A 158 20.34 4.59 10.11
CA LYS A 158 20.61 5.26 8.82
C LYS A 158 19.50 6.22 8.37
N GLY A 159 18.85 6.89 9.30
CA GLY A 159 17.78 7.86 9.07
C GLY A 159 16.49 7.24 8.51
N ARG A 160 16.27 5.93 8.76
CA ARG A 160 15.19 5.16 8.12
C ARG A 160 13.90 5.05 8.92
N GLN A 161 13.96 5.34 10.21
CA GLN A 161 12.83 5.21 11.12
C GLN A 161 12.41 6.59 11.66
N MET A 162 11.26 6.63 12.33
CA MET A 162 10.86 7.79 13.11
C MET A 162 11.85 8.00 14.28
N PRO A 163 12.06 9.24 14.75
CA PRO A 163 12.70 9.46 16.05
C PRO A 163 12.08 8.58 17.15
N VAL A 164 12.84 8.27 18.20
CA VAL A 164 12.42 7.36 19.30
C VAL A 164 12.32 5.87 18.88
N HIS A 165 12.56 5.50 17.62
CA HIS A 165 12.65 4.09 17.21
C HIS A 165 14.05 3.49 17.49
N TYR A 166 14.39 3.38 18.78
CA TYR A 166 15.68 2.91 19.28
C TYR A 166 16.04 1.46 18.80
N GLY A 167 17.32 1.09 18.60
CA GLY A 167 17.78 -0.18 17.98
C GLY A 167 19.31 -0.40 17.87
N SER A 168 19.95 -1.11 18.79
CA SER A 168 21.42 -1.24 18.91
C SER A 168 21.87 -2.68 19.13
N LYS A 169 22.51 -3.27 18.11
CA LYS A 169 22.98 -4.66 18.20
C LYS A 169 24.03 -4.86 19.29
N LYS A 170 24.84 -3.83 19.59
CA LYS A 170 25.93 -3.89 20.56
C LYS A 170 25.41 -4.10 21.99
N LEU A 171 24.31 -3.45 22.35
CA LEU A 171 23.69 -3.56 23.69
C LEU A 171 22.58 -4.64 23.72
N ASN A 172 22.68 -5.64 22.84
CA ASN A 172 21.66 -6.67 22.64
C ASN A 172 20.23 -6.11 22.43
N PHE A 173 20.13 -4.91 21.83
CA PHE A 173 18.92 -4.12 21.78
C PHE A 173 18.21 -4.22 20.41
N VAL A 174 17.06 -4.91 20.36
CA VAL A 174 16.28 -5.10 19.13
C VAL A 174 15.57 -3.80 18.74
N THR A 175 15.56 -3.49 17.44
CA THR A 175 15.00 -2.22 16.93
C THR A 175 13.49 -2.13 17.13
N ILE A 176 13.02 -1.03 17.73
CA ILE A 176 11.62 -0.64 17.87
C ILE A 176 10.94 -0.53 16.51
N SER A 177 9.64 -0.83 16.46
CA SER A 177 8.76 -0.45 15.37
C SER A 177 7.46 0.14 15.92
N SER A 178 6.77 0.95 15.11
CA SER A 178 5.54 1.65 15.53
C SER A 178 4.32 0.74 15.75
N PRO A 179 4.11 -0.37 15.01
CA PRO A 179 3.02 -1.31 15.29
C PRO A 179 3.12 -1.93 16.70
N LEU A 180 2.15 -1.60 17.55
CA LEU A 180 2.06 -2.08 18.92
C LEU A 180 1.98 -3.62 18.99
N ALA A 181 2.43 -4.16 20.12
CA ALA A 181 2.45 -5.59 20.47
C ALA A 181 3.22 -6.54 19.54
N THR A 182 3.57 -6.16 18.31
CA THR A 182 4.26 -7.03 17.35
C THR A 182 5.59 -7.59 17.86
N GLN A 183 6.27 -6.88 18.78
CA GLN A 183 7.50 -7.34 19.43
C GLN A 183 7.28 -8.46 20.46
N ILE A 184 6.06 -8.60 21.01
CA ILE A 184 5.74 -9.55 22.09
C ILE A 184 5.83 -11.02 21.60
N PRO A 185 5.23 -11.43 20.46
CA PRO A 185 5.41 -12.80 19.94
C PRO A 185 6.80 -13.02 19.35
N GLN A 186 7.46 -11.97 18.86
CA GLN A 186 8.88 -12.04 18.44
C GLN A 186 9.79 -12.37 19.62
N ALA A 187 9.56 -11.77 20.79
CA ALA A 187 10.29 -12.06 22.02
C ALA A 187 10.07 -13.48 22.53
N ALA A 188 8.82 -13.99 22.49
CA ALA A 188 8.51 -15.38 22.82
C ALA A 188 9.28 -16.36 21.89
N GLY A 189 9.29 -16.10 20.58
CA GLY A 189 10.06 -16.88 19.61
C GLY A 189 11.58 -16.79 19.81
N ALA A 190 12.10 -15.61 20.17
CA ALA A 190 13.52 -15.41 20.48
C ALA A 190 13.95 -16.14 21.76
N ALA A 191 13.13 -16.11 22.82
CA ALA A 191 13.36 -16.86 24.05
C ALA A 191 13.33 -18.38 23.81
N TYR A 192 12.39 -18.88 23.01
CA TYR A 192 12.36 -20.28 22.60
C TYR A 192 13.62 -20.67 21.81
N ALA A 193 14.12 -19.80 20.92
CA ALA A 193 15.38 -20.02 20.21
C ALA A 193 16.62 -19.99 21.12
N LEU A 194 16.61 -19.20 22.22
CA LEU A 194 17.65 -19.22 23.24
C LEU A 194 17.60 -20.50 24.09
N LYS A 195 16.41 -20.97 24.48
CA LYS A 195 16.20 -22.25 25.18
C LYS A 195 16.74 -23.45 24.40
N LEU A 196 16.56 -23.45 23.08
CA LEU A 196 17.07 -24.52 22.20
C LEU A 196 18.60 -24.53 22.03
N LYS A 197 19.33 -23.57 22.63
CA LYS A 197 20.79 -23.51 22.56
C LYS A 197 21.41 -24.08 23.84
N GLU A 198 22.21 -25.13 23.69
CA GLU A 198 23.02 -25.70 24.78
C GLU A 198 23.88 -24.63 25.48
N GLY A 199 23.94 -24.71 26.82
CA GLY A 199 24.71 -23.78 27.65
C GLY A 199 24.21 -22.34 27.67
N ASN A 200 22.96 -22.07 27.26
CA ASN A 200 22.41 -20.71 27.28
C ASN A 200 22.09 -20.20 28.69
N ASN A 201 22.66 -19.05 29.07
CA ASN A 201 22.41 -18.34 30.33
C ASN A 201 21.69 -16.97 30.14
N ARG A 202 20.94 -16.83 29.04
CA ARG A 202 20.29 -15.58 28.61
C ARG A 202 18.78 -15.74 28.56
N CYS A 203 18.04 -14.76 29.06
CA CYS A 203 16.60 -14.63 28.86
C CYS A 203 16.28 -13.56 27.79
N VAL A 204 15.00 -13.43 27.45
CA VAL A 204 14.48 -12.24 26.76
C VAL A 204 13.56 -11.48 27.72
N ILE A 205 13.69 -10.16 27.77
CA ILE A 205 12.67 -9.29 28.35
C ILE A 205 11.95 -8.55 27.24
N VAL A 206 10.64 -8.35 27.38
CA VAL A 206 9.86 -7.58 26.40
C VAL A 206 8.92 -6.60 27.08
N TYR A 207 9.05 -5.33 26.69
CA TYR A 207 8.31 -4.21 27.26
C TYR A 207 7.10 -3.85 26.39
N PHE A 208 5.96 -3.60 27.03
CA PHE A 208 4.72 -3.15 26.39
C PHE A 208 3.83 -2.39 27.37
N GLY A 209 2.99 -1.48 26.88
CA GLY A 209 2.00 -0.78 27.71
C GLY A 209 0.74 -1.62 27.95
N GLU A 210 -0.08 -1.27 28.94
CA GLU A 210 -1.38 -1.93 29.17
C GLU A 210 -2.33 -1.79 27.96
N GLY A 211 -2.24 -0.67 27.23
CA GLY A 211 -2.89 -0.46 25.95
C GLY A 211 -2.54 -1.53 24.92
N ALA A 212 -1.24 -1.74 24.70
CA ALA A 212 -0.74 -2.75 23.76
C ALA A 212 -1.04 -4.20 24.21
N ALA A 213 -1.31 -4.43 25.49
CA ALA A 213 -1.70 -5.74 25.99
C ALA A 213 -3.10 -6.20 25.52
N SER A 214 -3.93 -5.30 24.97
CA SER A 214 -5.23 -5.66 24.37
C SER A 214 -5.15 -6.01 22.88
N GLU A 215 -3.97 -5.92 22.25
CA GLU A 215 -3.73 -6.40 20.89
C GLU A 215 -3.66 -7.93 20.81
N GLY A 216 -4.10 -8.50 19.68
CA GLY A 216 -4.12 -9.95 19.46
C GLY A 216 -2.74 -10.63 19.55
N ASP A 217 -1.67 -9.90 19.19
CA ASP A 217 -0.28 -10.38 19.29
C ASP A 217 0.16 -10.61 20.76
N CYS A 218 -0.41 -9.88 21.73
CA CYS A 218 -0.15 -10.14 23.15
C CYS A 218 -0.75 -11.50 23.58
N HIS A 219 -2.01 -11.77 23.23
CA HIS A 219 -2.64 -13.07 23.49
C HIS A 219 -1.87 -14.24 22.84
N ALA A 220 -1.47 -14.08 21.57
CA ALA A 220 -0.69 -15.08 20.87
C ALA A 220 0.66 -15.35 21.57
N ALA A 221 1.37 -14.29 21.96
CA ALA A 221 2.68 -14.41 22.59
C ALA A 221 2.66 -15.09 23.96
N LEU A 222 1.71 -14.73 24.83
CA LEU A 222 1.55 -15.34 26.15
C LEU A 222 1.27 -16.84 26.03
N ASN A 223 0.33 -17.22 25.17
CA ASN A 223 -0.01 -18.61 24.91
C ASN A 223 1.16 -19.40 24.31
N PHE A 224 1.88 -18.85 23.33
CA PHE A 224 3.04 -19.50 22.73
C PHE A 224 4.20 -19.66 23.73
N ALA A 225 4.49 -18.65 24.54
CA ALA A 225 5.54 -18.74 25.54
C ALA A 225 5.21 -19.76 26.64
N ALA A 226 3.94 -19.86 27.06
CA ALA A 226 3.50 -20.84 28.05
C ALA A 226 3.53 -22.27 27.48
N THR A 227 2.93 -22.50 26.31
CA THR A 227 2.83 -23.83 25.70
C THR A 227 4.16 -24.39 25.18
N LEU A 228 5.16 -23.55 24.96
CA LEU A 228 6.52 -23.96 24.57
C LEU A 228 7.52 -23.96 25.74
N ASP A 229 7.09 -23.59 26.97
CA ASP A 229 7.92 -23.23 28.12
C ASP A 229 9.12 -22.36 27.69
N ALA A 230 8.89 -21.10 27.31
CA ALA A 230 9.93 -20.18 26.83
C ALA A 230 10.45 -19.22 27.94
N PRO A 231 11.78 -19.02 28.10
CA PRO A 231 12.36 -18.16 29.13
C PRO A 231 12.25 -16.66 28.80
N VAL A 232 11.03 -16.12 28.88
CA VAL A 232 10.70 -14.71 28.58
C VAL A 232 10.00 -14.01 29.75
N ILE A 233 10.48 -12.80 30.05
CA ILE A 233 9.86 -11.86 31.00
C ILE A 233 8.98 -10.90 30.20
N PHE A 234 7.67 -10.96 30.42
CA PHE A 234 6.69 -10.04 29.85
C PHE A 234 6.51 -8.84 30.79
N PHE A 235 7.26 -7.76 30.54
CA PHE A 235 7.24 -6.55 31.36
C PHE A 235 6.15 -5.59 30.85
N CYS A 236 4.99 -5.60 31.50
CA CYS A 236 3.95 -4.62 31.23
C CYS A 236 4.16 -3.36 32.06
N ARG A 237 4.24 -2.21 31.39
CA ARG A 237 4.14 -0.88 32.01
C ARG A 237 2.68 -0.48 32.01
N ASN A 238 2.01 -0.54 33.16
CA ASN A 238 0.62 -0.12 33.31
C ASN A 238 0.62 1.32 33.84
N ASN A 239 0.51 2.29 32.93
CA ASN A 239 0.64 3.73 33.24
C ASN A 239 -0.70 4.48 33.25
N GLY A 240 -1.80 3.70 33.18
CA GLY A 240 -3.19 4.16 33.24
C GLY A 240 -3.81 4.59 31.91
N PHE A 241 -3.03 4.90 30.86
CA PHE A 241 -3.55 5.55 29.65
C PHE A 241 -2.90 5.11 28.32
N ALA A 242 -3.74 4.56 27.44
CA ALA A 242 -3.43 4.31 26.03
C ALA A 242 -3.80 5.53 25.17
N ILE A 243 -2.85 6.43 24.93
CA ILE A 243 -3.09 7.78 24.37
C ILE A 243 -4.10 8.54 25.25
N SER A 244 -5.36 8.65 24.83
CA SER A 244 -6.47 9.26 25.57
C SER A 244 -7.38 8.27 26.31
N THR A 245 -7.27 6.98 26.00
CA THR A 245 -8.14 5.92 26.55
C THR A 245 -7.65 5.50 27.94
N PRO A 246 -8.47 5.64 29.01
CA PRO A 246 -8.11 5.18 30.35
C PRO A 246 -8.22 3.66 30.49
N SER A 247 -7.51 3.09 31.45
CA SER A 247 -7.51 1.63 31.73
C SER A 247 -8.91 1.02 31.93
N SER A 248 -9.87 1.78 32.45
CA SER A 248 -11.27 1.39 32.66
C SER A 248 -12.09 1.18 31.38
N GLU A 249 -11.60 1.70 30.25
CA GLU A 249 -12.09 1.41 28.90
C GLU A 249 -11.25 0.33 28.20
N GLN A 250 -9.99 0.18 28.60
CA GLN A 250 -9.03 -0.76 28.00
C GLN A 250 -9.22 -2.23 28.45
N TYR A 251 -9.69 -2.46 29.68
CA TYR A 251 -10.03 -3.79 30.22
C TYR A 251 -10.93 -3.71 31.47
N ARG A 252 -11.47 -4.86 31.89
CA ARG A 252 -12.31 -5.01 33.11
C ARG A 252 -11.86 -6.14 34.06
N GLY A 253 -10.76 -6.82 33.75
CA GLY A 253 -10.10 -7.73 34.68
C GLY A 253 -9.11 -7.00 35.59
N ASP A 254 -8.49 -7.74 36.51
CA ASP A 254 -7.42 -7.24 37.39
C ASP A 254 -6.10 -6.99 36.61
N GLY A 255 -6.05 -5.88 35.87
CA GLY A 255 -4.89 -5.44 35.12
C GLY A 255 -4.43 -6.43 34.05
N ILE A 256 -3.11 -6.50 33.88
CA ILE A 256 -2.42 -7.41 32.98
C ILE A 256 -1.84 -8.62 33.72
N ALA A 257 -1.39 -8.46 34.98
CA ALA A 257 -0.93 -9.58 35.80
C ALA A 257 -2.06 -10.62 36.03
N GLY A 258 -3.30 -10.18 36.27
CA GLY A 258 -4.45 -11.07 36.45
C GLY A 258 -4.78 -11.95 35.24
N ARG A 259 -4.22 -11.63 34.06
CA ARG A 259 -4.37 -12.46 32.85
C ARG A 259 -3.48 -13.71 32.87
N ALA A 260 -2.39 -13.71 33.64
CA ALA A 260 -1.34 -14.75 33.60
C ALA A 260 -1.85 -16.16 33.96
N ALA A 261 -2.72 -16.25 34.97
CA ALA A 261 -3.30 -17.51 35.40
C ALA A 261 -4.08 -18.24 34.28
N GLY A 262 -4.74 -17.48 33.39
CA GLY A 262 -5.45 -18.02 32.22
C GLY A 262 -4.56 -18.68 31.16
N TYR A 263 -3.26 -18.40 31.18
CA TYR A 263 -2.26 -19.06 30.32
C TYR A 263 -1.39 -20.07 31.08
N GLY A 264 -1.66 -20.32 32.37
CA GLY A 264 -0.82 -21.17 33.22
C GLY A 264 0.54 -20.54 33.57
N MET A 265 0.65 -19.20 33.51
CA MET A 265 1.89 -18.46 33.73
C MET A 265 2.00 -17.90 35.15
N ALA A 266 3.24 -17.73 35.62
CA ALA A 266 3.51 -16.94 36.82
C ALA A 266 3.25 -15.44 36.56
N SER A 267 2.95 -14.68 37.61
CA SER A 267 2.97 -13.22 37.55
C SER A 267 3.35 -12.57 38.87
N ILE A 268 3.79 -11.32 38.78
CA ILE A 268 4.04 -10.39 39.89
C ILE A 268 3.62 -8.98 39.46
N ARG A 269 3.11 -8.19 40.40
CA ARG A 269 2.81 -6.76 40.21
C ARG A 269 3.68 -5.94 41.16
N VAL A 270 4.25 -4.83 40.69
CA VAL A 270 5.19 -4.00 41.45
C VAL A 270 4.81 -2.52 41.36
N ASP A 271 5.20 -1.71 42.36
CA ASP A 271 5.22 -0.25 42.24
C ASP A 271 6.30 0.13 41.21
N GLY A 272 5.86 0.57 40.03
CA GLY A 272 6.72 0.97 38.91
C GLY A 272 7.42 2.32 39.09
N THR A 273 7.11 3.03 40.19
CA THR A 273 7.82 4.23 40.66
C THR A 273 8.86 3.93 41.75
N ASP A 274 8.78 2.78 42.41
CA ASP A 274 9.81 2.28 43.31
C ASP A 274 10.85 1.45 42.52
N ILE A 275 12.03 2.02 42.32
CA ILE A 275 13.12 1.37 41.59
C ILE A 275 13.63 0.08 42.27
N MET A 276 13.50 -0.03 43.59
CA MET A 276 13.94 -1.21 44.35
C MET A 276 12.93 -2.35 44.17
N ALA A 277 11.63 -2.06 44.20
CA ALA A 277 10.58 -3.02 43.86
C ALA A 277 10.66 -3.49 42.40
N VAL A 278 10.92 -2.58 41.46
CA VAL A 278 11.15 -2.95 40.05
C VAL A 278 12.39 -3.83 39.90
N TYR A 279 13.51 -3.50 40.57
CA TYR A 279 14.72 -4.31 40.56
C TYR A 279 14.47 -5.72 41.11
N ASN A 280 13.89 -5.84 42.32
CA ASN A 280 13.58 -7.11 42.96
C ASN A 280 12.61 -7.95 42.11
N GLY A 281 11.51 -7.37 41.64
CA GLY A 281 10.54 -8.06 40.79
C GLY A 281 11.16 -8.57 39.48
N THR A 282 12.03 -7.77 38.85
CA THR A 282 12.73 -8.17 37.62
C THR A 282 13.80 -9.23 37.90
N LYS A 283 14.49 -9.16 39.05
CA LYS A 283 15.49 -10.13 39.47
C LYS A 283 14.87 -11.49 39.79
N VAL A 284 13.78 -11.51 40.55
CA VAL A 284 12.97 -12.72 40.81
C VAL A 284 12.41 -13.30 39.51
N ALA A 285 11.90 -12.45 38.61
CA ALA A 285 11.44 -12.86 37.29
C ALA A 285 12.58 -13.49 36.46
N ARG A 286 13.77 -12.88 36.42
CA ARG A 286 14.94 -13.41 35.70
C ARG A 286 15.36 -14.78 36.23
N ASP A 287 15.47 -14.93 37.55
CA ASP A 287 15.94 -16.17 38.14
C ASP A 287 14.88 -17.28 38.02
N TYR A 288 13.59 -16.95 38.04
CA TYR A 288 12.49 -17.86 37.70
C TYR A 288 12.54 -18.33 36.24
N VAL A 289 12.62 -17.43 35.25
CA VAL A 289 12.62 -17.85 33.83
C VAL A 289 13.89 -18.65 33.49
N MET A 290 15.02 -18.33 34.10
CA MET A 290 16.28 -19.04 33.86
C MET A 290 16.33 -20.43 34.52
N SER A 291 15.75 -20.61 35.71
CA SER A 291 15.73 -21.90 36.41
C SER A 291 14.65 -22.86 35.89
N THR A 292 13.50 -22.34 35.44
CA THR A 292 12.34 -23.15 35.03
C THR A 292 12.15 -23.26 33.52
N ASN A 293 12.78 -22.37 32.74
CA ASN A 293 12.42 -22.05 31.34
C ASN A 293 10.98 -21.53 31.13
N LYS A 294 10.18 -21.32 32.18
CA LYS A 294 8.78 -20.87 32.03
C LYS A 294 8.69 -19.35 31.99
N PRO A 295 7.72 -18.78 31.26
CA PRO A 295 7.55 -17.33 31.18
C PRO A 295 6.83 -16.76 32.41
N ILE A 296 6.99 -15.45 32.61
CA ILE A 296 6.37 -14.70 33.71
C ILE A 296 5.88 -13.33 33.22
N ILE A 297 4.75 -12.85 33.73
CA ILE A 297 4.30 -11.46 33.57
C ILE A 297 4.76 -10.63 34.79
N LEU A 298 5.46 -9.53 34.54
CA LEU A 298 5.74 -8.49 35.53
C LEU A 298 4.92 -7.26 35.15
N GLU A 299 3.97 -6.85 35.99
CA GLU A 299 3.18 -5.63 35.79
C GLU A 299 3.70 -4.51 36.70
N ALA A 300 4.36 -3.51 36.12
CA ALA A 300 4.81 -2.31 36.82
C ALA A 300 3.72 -1.25 36.79
N MET A 301 3.16 -0.93 37.95
CA MET A 301 2.12 0.10 38.11
C MET A 301 2.79 1.47 38.19
N SER A 302 2.55 2.33 37.21
CA SER A 302 3.13 3.67 37.11
C SER A 302 2.05 4.67 36.70
N TYR A 303 2.45 5.90 36.40
CA TYR A 303 1.57 6.93 35.86
C TYR A 303 2.28 7.71 34.76
N ARG A 304 1.60 7.92 33.62
CA ARG A 304 2.15 8.62 32.46
C ARG A 304 2.16 10.14 32.69
N ILE A 305 3.15 10.67 33.40
CA ILE A 305 3.24 12.10 33.77
C ILE A 305 3.21 13.00 32.52
N GLY A 306 3.96 12.64 31.47
CA GLY A 306 3.98 13.38 30.21
C GLY A 306 2.72 13.21 29.35
N HIS A 307 2.60 14.07 28.34
CA HIS A 307 1.76 13.79 27.16
C HIS A 307 2.20 12.46 26.52
N HIS A 308 1.30 11.78 25.81
CA HIS A 308 1.61 10.54 25.10
C HIS A 308 2.77 10.71 24.09
N SER A 309 2.83 11.86 23.40
CA SER A 309 3.94 12.22 22.51
C SER A 309 3.94 13.73 22.25
N THR A 310 4.91 14.22 21.47
CA THR A 310 4.86 15.58 20.92
C THR A 310 3.66 15.88 20.00
N SER A 311 2.92 14.86 19.56
CA SER A 311 1.70 15.01 18.75
C SER A 311 0.42 15.02 19.59
N ASP A 312 0.53 14.93 20.91
CA ASP A 312 -0.57 14.85 21.88
C ASP A 312 -0.64 16.10 22.77
N ASP A 313 -1.84 16.41 23.25
CA ASP A 313 -2.08 17.38 24.32
C ASP A 313 -3.02 16.74 25.34
N SER A 314 -2.44 16.22 26.43
CA SER A 314 -3.19 15.48 27.43
C SER A 314 -4.05 16.35 28.34
N SER A 315 -4.04 17.68 28.19
CA SER A 315 -4.98 18.55 28.93
C SER A 315 -6.41 18.44 28.39
N ALA A 316 -6.60 17.91 27.18
CA ALA A 316 -7.91 17.66 26.57
C ALA A 316 -8.68 16.47 27.18
N TYR A 317 -8.05 15.60 27.98
CA TYR A 317 -8.67 14.38 28.52
C TYR A 317 -8.16 13.94 29.91
N ARG A 318 -7.32 14.73 30.60
CA ARG A 318 -6.90 14.48 32.00
C ARG A 318 -6.90 15.78 32.81
N ALA A 319 -7.23 15.69 34.09
CA ALA A 319 -7.26 16.83 34.99
C ALA A 319 -5.82 17.24 35.39
N PRO A 320 -5.44 18.55 35.35
CA PRO A 320 -4.12 19.00 35.81
C PRO A 320 -3.82 18.60 37.27
N GLU A 321 -4.84 18.55 38.11
CA GLU A 321 -4.78 18.19 39.54
C GLU A 321 -4.39 16.71 39.73
N GLU A 322 -4.78 15.84 38.80
CA GLU A 322 -4.39 14.43 38.77
C GLU A 322 -2.86 14.29 38.57
N LEU A 323 -2.27 15.17 37.75
CA LEU A 323 -0.84 15.15 37.42
C LEU A 323 0.03 15.68 38.57
N GLU A 324 -0.50 16.52 39.46
CA GLU A 324 0.31 17.18 40.50
C GLU A 324 0.92 16.18 41.49
N VAL A 325 0.15 15.21 41.96
CA VAL A 325 0.60 14.17 42.91
C VAL A 325 1.73 13.32 42.31
N TRP A 326 1.61 12.93 41.04
CA TRP A 326 2.62 12.13 40.35
C TRP A 326 3.87 12.93 39.96
N ASN A 327 3.77 14.23 39.69
CA ASN A 327 4.93 15.11 39.49
C ASN A 327 5.72 15.37 40.78
N THR A 328 5.04 15.43 41.93
CA THR A 328 5.62 15.94 43.18
C THR A 328 5.96 14.82 44.17
N VAL A 329 4.96 14.06 44.61
CA VAL A 329 5.07 13.09 45.72
C VAL A 329 5.47 11.71 45.23
N GLU A 330 4.78 11.18 44.22
CA GLU A 330 4.95 9.80 43.78
C GLU A 330 5.97 9.64 42.61
N HIS A 331 6.67 10.71 42.22
CA HIS A 331 7.66 10.69 41.13
C HIS A 331 8.87 9.79 41.48
N PRO A 332 9.28 8.82 40.63
CA PRO A 332 10.38 7.89 40.94
C PRO A 332 11.71 8.54 41.34
N ILE A 333 12.11 9.61 40.64
CA ILE A 333 13.32 10.37 40.94
C ILE A 333 13.24 11.02 42.33
N ASN A 334 12.06 11.51 42.73
CA ASN A 334 11.87 12.14 44.04
C ASN A 334 11.89 11.10 45.18
N LYS A 335 11.26 9.91 44.99
CA LYS A 335 11.34 8.81 45.96
C LYS A 335 12.80 8.41 46.21
N LEU A 336 13.55 8.09 45.16
CA LEU A 336 14.96 7.68 45.29
C LEU A 336 15.86 8.80 45.84
N LYS A 337 15.58 10.08 45.53
CA LYS A 337 16.33 11.22 46.09
C LYS A 337 16.19 11.35 47.60
N LYS A 338 15.08 10.89 48.19
CA LYS A 338 14.86 10.93 49.64
C LYS A 338 15.55 9.81 50.41
N LEU A 339 15.93 8.71 49.74
CA LEU A 339 16.69 7.61 50.36
C LEU A 339 17.99 8.15 50.97
N HIS A 340 18.25 7.87 52.26
CA HIS A 340 19.37 8.46 53.01
C HIS A 340 20.73 8.29 52.31
N ALA A 341 20.97 7.14 51.66
CA ALA A 341 22.20 6.84 50.92
C ALA A 341 22.45 7.73 49.67
N ILE A 342 21.47 8.55 49.26
CA ILE A 342 21.57 9.61 48.24
C ILE A 342 21.62 11.00 48.88
N GLN A 343 21.06 11.20 50.07
CA GLN A 343 21.07 12.48 50.78
C GLN A 343 22.45 12.91 51.28
N GLU A 344 23.34 11.95 51.58
CA GLU A 344 24.74 12.20 52.00
C GLU A 344 25.69 12.61 50.84
N MET A 345 25.16 12.97 49.66
CA MET A 345 25.97 13.38 48.51
C MET A 345 26.36 14.86 48.53
N GLU A 346 27.66 15.15 48.48
CA GLU A 346 28.15 16.23 47.62
C GLU A 346 28.00 15.80 46.15
N ILE A 347 27.30 16.59 45.33
CA ILE A 347 27.11 16.31 43.90
C ILE A 347 28.02 17.25 43.10
N PRO A 348 29.14 16.77 42.50
CA PRO A 348 30.02 17.61 41.70
C PRO A 348 29.28 18.13 40.46
N HIS A 349 29.02 19.43 40.41
CA HIS A 349 28.51 20.08 39.21
C HIS A 349 29.63 20.16 38.16
N VAL A 350 29.59 19.27 37.18
CA VAL A 350 30.43 19.38 35.96
C VAL A 350 29.72 20.32 34.99
N ASP A 351 29.59 21.58 35.40
CA ASP A 351 29.07 22.63 34.53
C ASP A 351 30.09 22.94 33.43
N LYS A 352 29.70 22.69 32.18
CA LYS A 352 30.18 23.55 31.10
C LYS A 352 29.43 24.86 31.23
N GLU A 353 30.13 25.93 31.63
CA GLU A 353 29.53 27.24 31.93
C GLU A 353 28.49 27.66 30.87
N LEU A 354 27.22 27.60 31.28
CA LEU A 354 26.08 28.09 30.53
C LEU A 354 25.74 29.48 31.07
N ASP A 355 26.10 30.53 30.33
CA ASP A 355 25.79 31.89 30.73
C ASP A 355 24.28 32.16 30.59
N LEU A 356 23.65 32.41 31.74
CA LEU A 356 22.23 32.74 31.89
C LEU A 356 21.98 34.25 32.00
N SER A 357 23.00 35.11 31.81
CA SER A 357 22.89 36.58 31.87
C SER A 357 21.75 37.16 31.04
N ASN A 358 21.50 36.58 29.86
CA ASN A 358 20.45 36.99 28.94
C ASN A 358 19.12 36.23 29.14
N ALA A 359 19.02 35.25 30.04
CA ALA A 359 17.84 34.36 30.15
C ALA A 359 16.51 35.11 30.41
N GLY A 360 16.56 36.23 31.15
CA GLY A 360 15.40 37.10 31.42
C GLY A 360 15.00 38.02 30.26
N ARG A 361 15.80 38.11 29.20
CA ARG A 361 15.60 39.03 28.06
C ARG A 361 14.44 38.56 27.19
N GLY A 362 13.48 39.45 26.90
CA GLY A 362 12.41 39.18 25.96
C GLY A 362 12.89 39.27 24.51
N VAL A 363 13.00 38.13 23.80
CA VAL A 363 13.46 38.06 22.41
C VAL A 363 12.32 37.76 21.43
N TRP A 364 12.44 38.25 20.19
CA TRP A 364 11.47 38.03 19.11
C TRP A 364 12.01 36.98 18.12
N LEU A 365 11.36 35.82 18.03
CA LEU A 365 11.76 34.77 17.10
C LEU A 365 11.14 35.01 15.72
N VAL A 366 11.95 35.49 14.77
CA VAL A 366 11.56 35.63 13.35
C VAL A 366 12.06 34.42 12.56
N LYS A 367 11.15 33.50 12.23
CA LYS A 367 11.46 32.30 11.43
C LYS A 367 11.44 32.65 9.94
N VAL A 368 12.58 32.53 9.28
CA VAL A 368 12.74 32.74 7.83
C VAL A 368 12.81 31.42 7.05
N PRO A 369 12.48 31.40 5.75
CA PRO A 369 12.62 30.21 4.90
C PRO A 369 14.10 29.81 4.76
N LYS A 370 14.40 28.51 4.75
CA LYS A 370 15.78 28.01 4.73
C LYS A 370 16.61 28.52 3.54
N TYR A 371 16.01 28.74 2.37
CA TYR A 371 16.72 29.31 1.22
C TYR A 371 17.13 30.78 1.39
N ILE A 372 16.45 31.54 2.27
CA ILE A 372 16.84 32.90 2.64
C ILE A 372 17.99 32.84 3.66
N ALA A 373 17.88 32.00 4.68
CA ALA A 373 18.95 31.78 5.66
C ALA A 373 20.28 31.39 4.97
N ASN A 374 20.24 30.37 4.10
CA ASN A 374 21.39 29.93 3.31
C ASN A 374 22.00 31.03 2.40
N LYS A 375 21.25 32.09 2.04
CA LYS A 375 21.75 33.24 1.29
C LYS A 375 22.32 34.33 2.21
N TRP A 376 21.72 34.54 3.38
CA TRP A 376 22.23 35.46 4.41
C TRP A 376 23.56 34.98 5.00
N GLU A 377 23.69 33.68 5.29
CA GLU A 377 24.95 33.04 5.73
C GLU A 377 26.10 33.16 4.72
N LYS A 378 25.79 33.46 3.46
CA LYS A 378 26.76 33.61 2.35
C LYS A 378 26.89 35.06 1.86
N ALA A 379 26.28 36.04 2.55
CA ALA A 379 26.44 37.45 2.26
C ALA A 379 27.61 38.05 3.05
N PRO A 380 28.50 38.86 2.44
CA PRO A 380 29.50 39.65 3.18
C PRO A 380 28.84 40.52 4.26
N GLY A 381 29.42 40.54 5.47
CA GLY A 381 28.81 41.13 6.68
C GLY A 381 28.65 42.66 6.67
N ASN A 382 28.97 43.32 5.55
CA ASN A 382 28.86 44.75 5.30
C ASN A 382 27.83 45.09 4.20
N ILE A 383 26.87 44.20 3.94
CA ILE A 383 25.76 44.40 2.99
C ILE A 383 24.40 44.28 3.70
N ASP A 384 23.50 45.26 3.48
CA ASP A 384 22.08 45.18 3.85
C ASP A 384 21.47 43.89 3.24
N VAL A 385 21.05 42.91 4.05
CA VAL A 385 20.49 41.64 3.53
C VAL A 385 18.98 41.67 3.24
N GLY A 386 18.30 42.73 3.68
CA GLY A 386 16.87 42.96 3.47
C GLY A 386 16.28 43.90 4.52
N LYS A 387 15.06 44.41 4.27
CA LYS A 387 14.31 45.29 5.16
C LYS A 387 13.00 44.65 5.58
N LEU A 388 12.83 44.53 6.90
CA LEU A 388 11.62 44.02 7.54
C LEU A 388 10.62 45.17 7.75
N LYS A 389 9.42 45.07 7.19
CA LYS A 389 8.33 46.02 7.43
C LYS A 389 7.23 45.34 8.23
N ILE A 390 6.92 45.92 9.39
CA ILE A 390 5.86 45.45 10.29
C ILE A 390 4.69 46.44 10.22
N SER A 391 3.50 45.97 9.87
CA SER A 391 2.26 46.75 9.89
C SER A 391 1.28 46.14 10.90
N LYS A 392 0.88 46.93 11.90
CA LYS A 392 -0.06 46.54 12.95
C LYS A 392 -1.37 47.31 12.76
N ILE A 393 -2.35 46.67 12.12
CA ILE A 393 -3.72 47.17 12.01
C ILE A 393 -4.46 46.83 13.31
N PRO A 394 -5.16 47.77 13.97
CA PRO A 394 -5.98 47.47 15.14
C PRO A 394 -6.96 46.32 14.88
N GLY A 395 -7.05 45.37 15.82
CA GLY A 395 -7.89 44.18 15.68
C GLY A 395 -7.32 43.03 14.83
N GLN A 396 -6.15 43.19 14.19
CA GLN A 396 -5.50 42.11 13.43
C GLN A 396 -4.11 41.74 13.98
N LYS A 397 -3.66 40.51 13.69
CA LYS A 397 -2.27 40.11 13.93
C LYS A 397 -1.34 40.96 13.06
N ALA A 398 -0.20 41.38 13.62
CA ALA A 398 0.77 42.20 12.89
C ALA A 398 1.24 41.48 11.62
N GLN A 399 1.08 42.14 10.47
CA GLN A 399 1.62 41.65 9.21
C GLN A 399 3.11 42.00 9.14
N VAL A 400 3.90 41.05 8.63
CA VAL A 400 5.35 41.16 8.50
C VAL A 400 5.72 40.84 7.07
N SER A 401 6.24 41.81 6.35
CA SER A 401 6.84 41.60 5.03
C SER A 401 8.36 41.80 5.10
N LEU A 402 9.07 41.00 4.32
CA LEU A 402 10.53 41.02 4.21
C LEU A 402 10.87 41.29 2.75
N ALA A 403 11.42 42.47 2.46
CA ALA A 403 12.02 42.77 1.17
C ALA A 403 13.50 42.41 1.23
N LEU A 404 13.96 41.46 0.42
CA LEU A 404 15.40 41.19 0.27
C LEU A 404 16.07 42.32 -0.52
N SER A 405 17.37 42.51 -0.34
CA SER A 405 18.15 43.43 -1.17
C SER A 405 18.56 42.80 -2.49
N ASP A 406 18.67 43.62 -3.54
CA ASP A 406 19.08 43.17 -4.88
C ASP A 406 20.49 42.55 -4.88
N ALA A 407 21.37 43.00 -3.98
CA ALA A 407 22.70 42.43 -3.77
C ALA A 407 22.66 40.96 -3.33
N VAL A 408 21.72 40.56 -2.48
CA VAL A 408 21.55 39.16 -2.05
C VAL A 408 20.82 38.32 -3.11
N ILE A 409 19.95 38.95 -3.91
CA ILE A 409 19.27 38.29 -5.03
C ILE A 409 20.29 37.83 -6.08
N ASN A 410 21.25 38.68 -6.46
CA ASN A 410 22.21 38.47 -7.55
C ASN A 410 23.42 37.55 -7.21
N LEU A 411 23.42 36.87 -6.06
CA LEU A 411 24.43 35.84 -5.74
C LEU A 411 24.19 34.54 -6.54
N ASP A 412 25.21 34.12 -7.28
CA ASP A 412 25.18 33.00 -8.25
C ASP A 412 24.95 31.60 -7.61
N PRO A 413 24.12 30.74 -8.21
CA PRO A 413 23.86 29.38 -7.73
C PRO A 413 24.90 28.37 -8.27
N ALA A 414 26.16 28.49 -7.84
CA ALA A 414 27.22 27.56 -8.22
C ALA A 414 27.11 26.17 -7.56
N GLU A 415 27.48 25.11 -8.29
CA GLU A 415 27.51 23.73 -7.76
C GLU A 415 28.73 23.48 -6.86
N LYS A 416 28.58 22.49 -5.97
CA LYS A 416 29.48 22.09 -4.87
C LYS A 416 29.54 23.12 -3.73
N ASP A 417 28.93 22.77 -2.59
CA ASP A 417 29.55 23.16 -1.33
C ASP A 417 30.90 22.45 -1.26
N SER A 418 31.98 23.23 -1.40
CA SER A 418 33.30 22.87 -0.93
C SER A 418 33.28 22.70 0.60
N GLN A 419 34.32 22.10 1.17
CA GLN A 419 34.43 21.92 2.63
C GLN A 419 34.76 23.24 3.34
N GLY A 420 33.81 24.18 3.34
CA GLY A 420 33.80 25.31 4.25
C GLY A 420 33.62 24.82 5.68
N SER A 421 34.40 25.35 6.61
CA SER A 421 34.37 24.95 8.02
C SER A 421 33.05 25.36 8.68
N GLN A 422 32.06 24.46 8.70
CA GLN A 422 30.91 24.62 9.59
C GLN A 422 31.39 24.42 11.03
N THR A 423 31.41 25.52 11.78
CA THR A 423 31.74 25.54 13.21
C THR A 423 30.92 24.48 13.95
N ARG A 424 31.62 23.55 14.61
CA ARG A 424 31.01 22.39 15.27
C ARG A 424 30.29 22.80 16.54
N CYS A 425 29.04 23.26 16.43
CA CYS A 425 28.09 23.27 17.55
C CYS A 425 27.68 21.83 17.93
N PHE A 426 28.64 21.08 18.47
CA PHE A 426 28.45 19.79 19.09
C PHE A 426 27.78 19.98 20.46
N CYS A 427 26.46 19.78 20.53
CA CYS A 427 25.86 19.23 21.77
C CYS A 427 26.00 17.70 21.75
N GLY A 428 27.25 17.23 21.61
CA GLY A 428 27.64 15.84 21.68
C GLY A 428 28.87 15.74 22.57
N HIS A 429 28.79 14.93 23.63
CA HIS A 429 29.88 14.74 24.57
C HIS A 429 30.98 13.91 23.88
N LYS A 430 31.96 14.60 23.28
CA LYS A 430 33.08 13.98 22.58
C LYS A 430 34.01 13.32 23.61
N THR A 431 33.85 12.01 23.80
CA THR A 431 34.77 11.20 24.61
C THR A 431 36.10 11.04 23.89
N ASP A 432 36.89 12.10 23.86
CA ASP A 432 38.32 11.99 23.57
C ASP A 432 38.98 11.15 24.67
N SER A 433 39.87 10.25 24.26
CA SER A 433 40.53 9.31 25.16
C SER A 433 41.46 10.04 26.12
N TRP A 434 41.05 10.15 27.38
CA TRP A 434 41.84 10.78 28.45
C TRP A 434 43.07 9.94 28.84
N THR A 435 44.14 10.05 28.05
CA THR A 435 45.51 9.89 28.57
C THR A 435 45.83 11.15 29.35
N GLY A 436 45.80 11.07 30.69
CA GLY A 436 45.67 12.25 31.54
C GLY A 436 46.84 13.24 31.50
N LYS A 437 46.49 14.51 31.35
CA LYS A 437 47.17 15.69 31.90
C LYS A 437 46.11 16.78 32.11
N SER A 438 46.06 17.35 33.31
CA SER A 438 45.30 18.56 33.59
C SER A 438 46.11 19.80 33.19
N ASP A 439 45.50 20.98 33.36
CA ASP A 439 46.15 22.30 33.36
C ASP A 439 46.40 22.99 32.00
N GLU A 440 45.47 22.84 31.04
CA GLU A 440 45.31 23.80 29.92
C GLU A 440 43.95 24.52 30.01
N VAL A 441 43.97 25.84 29.80
CA VAL A 441 42.78 26.72 29.90
C VAL A 441 42.03 26.76 28.56
N VAL A 442 40.74 26.42 28.58
CA VAL A 442 39.88 26.42 27.39
C VAL A 442 39.63 27.86 26.90
N PRO A 443 39.80 28.17 25.60
CA PRO A 443 39.55 29.50 25.07
C PRO A 443 38.06 29.86 25.06
N GLU A 444 37.79 31.17 25.14
CA GLU A 444 36.47 31.78 25.39
C GLU A 444 35.37 31.40 24.38
N SER A 445 35.74 30.89 23.20
CA SER A 445 34.84 30.49 22.11
C SER A 445 34.02 29.21 22.34
N GLU A 446 34.19 28.49 23.46
CA GLU A 446 33.45 27.25 23.76
C GLU A 446 32.33 27.38 24.82
N LYS A 447 32.08 28.58 25.36
CA LYS A 447 30.98 28.81 26.33
C LYS A 447 29.61 28.74 25.65
N LEU A 448 28.61 28.27 26.40
CA LEU A 448 27.20 28.24 25.96
C LEU A 448 26.46 29.45 26.55
N PHE A 449 25.49 30.02 25.81
CA PHE A 449 24.77 31.23 26.20
C PHE A 449 23.26 31.07 26.01
N MET A 450 22.46 31.57 26.96
CA MET A 450 21.00 31.63 26.87
C MET A 450 20.52 33.04 26.49
N GLU A 451 20.41 33.32 25.18
CA GLU A 451 20.00 34.62 24.59
C GLU A 451 18.65 35.20 25.05
N GLY A 452 17.78 34.38 25.67
CA GLY A 452 16.59 34.86 26.37
C GLY A 452 15.30 34.09 26.08
N ARG A 453 14.20 34.62 26.62
CA ARG A 453 12.85 34.05 26.53
C ARG A 453 12.11 34.61 25.32
N ILE A 454 11.59 33.74 24.45
CA ILE A 454 10.81 34.15 23.28
C ILE A 454 9.47 34.74 23.75
N VAL A 455 9.25 36.04 23.50
CA VAL A 455 8.00 36.75 23.84
C VAL A 455 7.07 36.93 22.63
N GLN A 456 7.60 36.91 21.42
CA GLN A 456 6.84 37.07 20.18
C GLN A 456 7.43 36.14 19.10
N LYS A 457 6.58 35.39 18.39
CA LYS A 457 6.97 34.51 17.27
C LYS A 457 6.34 35.01 15.97
N LEU A 458 7.16 35.14 14.93
CA LEU A 458 6.78 35.63 13.61
C LEU A 458 7.32 34.67 12.54
N GLU A 459 6.56 34.45 11.46
CA GLU A 459 7.00 33.60 10.34
C GLU A 459 7.02 34.39 9.03
N CYS A 460 8.21 34.64 8.48
CA CYS A 460 8.37 35.22 7.15
C CYS A 460 8.03 34.14 6.12
N ARG A 461 6.85 34.24 5.51
CA ARG A 461 6.44 33.36 4.41
C ARG A 461 7.07 33.85 3.10
N PRO A 462 7.61 32.96 2.25
CA PRO A 462 8.19 33.37 0.98
C PRO A 462 7.08 33.84 0.03
N TYR A 463 7.37 34.87 -0.77
CA TYR A 463 6.54 35.18 -1.93
C TYR A 463 6.70 34.04 -2.95
N ALA A 464 5.59 33.57 -3.54
CA ALA A 464 5.58 32.34 -4.33
C ALA A 464 6.10 32.55 -5.76
N ASP A 465 7.41 32.78 -5.89
CA ASP A 465 8.08 33.00 -7.17
C ASP A 465 8.49 31.70 -7.90
N ASN A 466 8.91 31.88 -9.16
CA ASN A 466 9.34 30.78 -10.03
C ASN A 466 10.69 30.15 -9.62
N CYS A 467 11.54 30.86 -8.87
CA CYS A 467 12.83 30.37 -8.41
C CYS A 467 12.64 29.32 -7.30
N TYR A 468 11.86 29.69 -6.28
CA TYR A 468 11.50 28.81 -5.16
C TYR A 468 10.77 27.54 -5.63
N MET A 469 9.83 27.69 -6.58
CA MET A 469 9.07 26.56 -7.13
C MET A 469 9.94 25.57 -7.93
N LYS A 470 10.97 26.05 -8.65
CA LYS A 470 11.91 25.18 -9.37
C LYS A 470 12.74 24.32 -8.41
N LEU A 471 13.31 24.92 -7.37
CA LEU A 471 14.12 24.23 -6.36
C LEU A 471 13.31 23.14 -5.61
N LYS A 472 12.04 23.42 -5.31
CA LYS A 472 11.13 22.45 -4.67
C LYS A 472 10.89 21.20 -5.53
N LEU A 473 10.81 21.35 -6.85
CA LEU A 473 10.54 20.25 -7.78
C LEU A 473 11.67 19.22 -7.84
N GLU A 474 12.93 19.67 -7.77
CA GLU A 474 14.11 18.80 -7.87
C GLU A 474 14.30 17.95 -6.61
N SER A 475 14.00 18.50 -5.43
CA SER A 475 14.01 17.74 -4.16
C SER A 475 13.02 16.58 -4.18
N ILE A 476 11.83 16.76 -4.76
CA ILE A 476 10.79 15.71 -4.83
C ILE A 476 11.25 14.56 -5.73
N LYS A 477 11.83 14.86 -6.90
CA LYS A 477 12.28 13.86 -7.89
C LYS A 477 13.34 12.89 -7.34
N ARG A 478 14.17 13.31 -6.38
CA ARG A 478 15.17 12.42 -5.74
C ARG A 478 14.54 11.45 -4.74
N ALA A 479 13.45 11.84 -4.06
CA ALA A 479 12.78 10.99 -3.07
C ALA A 479 11.94 9.86 -3.69
N SER A 480 11.48 10.00 -4.94
CA SER A 480 10.52 9.07 -5.57
C SER A 480 11.11 7.78 -6.16
N GLN A 481 12.35 7.38 -5.83
CA GLN A 481 13.00 6.20 -6.45
C GLN A 481 12.96 4.95 -5.53
N PRO A 482 12.37 3.81 -5.98
CA PRO A 482 12.15 2.64 -5.13
C PRO A 482 13.38 1.75 -4.93
N VAL A 483 13.52 1.20 -3.72
CA VAL A 483 14.79 0.62 -3.20
C VAL A 483 14.89 -0.91 -3.34
N ARG A 484 13.83 -1.63 -3.73
CA ARG A 484 13.83 -3.10 -3.92
C ARG A 484 13.09 -3.51 -5.21
N LYS A 485 13.41 -4.70 -5.74
CA LYS A 485 12.78 -5.31 -6.93
C LYS A 485 12.65 -6.83 -6.77
N VAL A 486 11.67 -7.43 -7.44
CA VAL A 486 11.37 -8.88 -7.42
C VAL A 486 12.04 -9.59 -8.61
N GLN A 487 12.40 -10.86 -8.45
CA GLN A 487 12.80 -11.76 -9.54
C GLN A 487 11.90 -13.01 -9.56
N SER A 488 11.68 -13.57 -10.76
CA SER A 488 11.02 -14.86 -10.95
C SER A 488 12.06 -15.98 -10.88
N LEU A 489 11.66 -17.17 -10.43
CA LEU A 489 12.43 -18.40 -10.56
C LEU A 489 11.94 -19.20 -11.77
N GLU A 490 12.85 -19.91 -12.43
CA GLU A 490 12.58 -20.61 -13.70
C GLU A 490 12.48 -22.15 -13.54
N LYS A 491 12.69 -22.68 -12.32
CA LYS A 491 12.63 -24.12 -12.01
C LYS A 491 12.12 -24.35 -10.59
N ILE A 492 11.54 -25.52 -10.36
CA ILE A 492 11.14 -26.01 -9.03
C ILE A 492 12.40 -26.18 -8.17
N VAL A 493 12.37 -25.66 -6.93
CA VAL A 493 13.48 -25.71 -5.99
C VAL A 493 13.12 -26.66 -4.85
N HIS A 494 13.60 -27.90 -4.93
CA HIS A 494 13.35 -28.93 -3.91
C HIS A 494 14.09 -28.70 -2.59
N ASN A 495 15.10 -27.83 -2.57
CA ASN A 495 15.79 -27.37 -1.36
C ASN A 495 16.36 -25.97 -1.59
N TYR A 496 15.96 -25.00 -0.78
CA TYR A 496 16.40 -23.61 -0.91
C TYR A 496 17.43 -23.25 0.18
N LYS A 497 18.65 -22.88 -0.24
CA LYS A 497 19.61 -22.16 0.60
C LYS A 497 19.86 -20.77 -0.01
N PRO A 498 19.68 -19.67 0.75
CA PRO A 498 19.98 -18.33 0.25
C PRO A 498 21.49 -18.17 0.07
N VAL A 499 21.92 -17.87 -1.16
CA VAL A 499 23.33 -17.59 -1.48
C VAL A 499 23.57 -16.08 -1.39
N SER A 500 24.57 -15.67 -0.61
CA SER A 500 25.03 -14.28 -0.59
C SER A 500 25.82 -13.99 -1.88
N ASP A 501 25.28 -13.14 -2.75
CA ASP A 501 25.93 -12.76 -4.01
C ASP A 501 27.07 -11.77 -3.71
N HIS A 502 28.25 -12.32 -3.38
CA HIS A 502 29.41 -11.56 -2.89
C HIS A 502 29.82 -10.41 -3.83
N LYS A 503 30.49 -9.39 -3.26
CA LYS A 503 30.96 -8.18 -3.97
C LYS A 503 31.67 -8.48 -5.30
N HIS A 504 32.47 -9.55 -5.38
CA HIS A 504 33.12 -10.00 -6.61
C HIS A 504 32.14 -10.31 -7.75
N ASN A 505 30.97 -10.91 -7.47
CA ASN A 505 29.96 -11.20 -8.49
C ASN A 505 29.27 -9.93 -8.99
N ILE A 506 29.11 -8.94 -8.11
CA ILE A 506 28.63 -7.60 -8.47
C ILE A 506 29.67 -6.90 -9.35
N GLU A 507 30.94 -6.86 -8.93
CA GLU A 507 32.05 -6.26 -9.70
C GLU A 507 32.31 -6.95 -11.05
N TYR A 508 32.00 -8.25 -11.17
CA TYR A 508 32.03 -9.00 -12.43
C TYR A 508 30.84 -8.64 -13.35
N LYS A 509 29.63 -8.52 -12.78
CA LYS A 509 28.43 -8.05 -13.50
C LYS A 509 28.59 -6.59 -13.95
N GLU A 510 29.21 -5.73 -13.13
CA GLU A 510 29.51 -4.33 -13.47
C GLU A 510 30.58 -4.24 -14.55
N ARG A 511 31.70 -4.98 -14.46
CA ARG A 511 32.70 -5.06 -15.56
C ARG A 511 32.05 -5.41 -16.89
N LYS A 512 31.17 -6.42 -16.87
CA LYS A 512 30.41 -6.90 -18.04
C LYS A 512 29.35 -5.91 -18.55
N LYS A 513 28.99 -4.87 -17.77
CA LYS A 513 28.23 -3.70 -18.26
C LYS A 513 29.15 -2.62 -18.83
N THR A 514 30.23 -2.27 -18.13
CA THR A 514 31.15 -1.20 -18.54
C THR A 514 31.87 -1.51 -19.85
N GLU A 515 32.08 -2.79 -20.18
CA GLU A 515 32.61 -3.24 -21.47
C GLU A 515 31.63 -3.07 -22.65
N GLY A 516 30.37 -2.70 -22.38
CA GLY A 516 29.50 -1.97 -23.31
C GLY A 516 29.03 -2.70 -24.58
N LYS A 517 27.74 -3.07 -24.64
CA LYS A 517 27.06 -3.22 -25.93
C LYS A 517 26.93 -1.83 -26.57
N LYS A 518 27.78 -1.52 -27.56
CA LYS A 518 27.61 -0.33 -28.41
C LYS A 518 26.25 -0.35 -29.10
N ALA A 519 25.68 0.83 -29.37
CA ALA A 519 24.60 0.96 -30.34
C ALA A 519 25.12 0.58 -31.74
N ARG A 520 24.22 0.24 -32.67
CA ARG A 520 24.59 0.10 -34.09
C ARG A 520 24.90 1.50 -34.62
N ASP A 521 26.12 1.71 -35.12
CA ASP A 521 26.43 2.90 -35.90
C ASP A 521 25.81 2.80 -37.32
N ASP A 522 25.77 3.90 -38.07
CA ASP A 522 25.12 3.95 -39.38
C ASP A 522 25.76 2.98 -40.40
N LYS A 523 24.93 2.42 -41.30
CA LYS A 523 25.34 1.39 -42.26
C LYS A 523 26.48 1.86 -43.16
N ASN A 524 26.42 3.10 -43.66
CA ASN A 524 27.43 3.63 -44.58
C ASN A 524 28.75 3.87 -43.83
N ALA A 525 28.68 4.50 -42.65
CA ALA A 525 29.86 4.71 -41.80
C ALA A 525 30.53 3.39 -41.35
N VAL A 526 29.75 2.32 -41.13
CA VAL A 526 30.30 0.98 -40.86
C VAL A 526 30.91 0.35 -42.11
N GLN A 527 30.35 0.57 -43.31
CA GLN A 527 30.97 0.15 -44.57
C GLN A 527 32.29 0.88 -44.81
N ASP A 528 32.38 2.19 -44.61
CA ASP A 528 33.61 2.97 -44.73
C ASP A 528 34.72 2.45 -43.79
N MET A 529 34.37 2.10 -42.55
CA MET A 529 35.29 1.48 -41.59
C MET A 529 35.73 0.06 -42.00
N LEU A 530 34.89 -0.69 -42.72
CA LEU A 530 35.25 -2.00 -43.26
C LEU A 530 36.17 -1.87 -44.49
N PHE A 531 35.87 -0.96 -45.42
CA PHE A 531 36.75 -0.70 -46.57
C PHE A 531 38.14 -0.22 -46.12
N ASN A 532 38.22 0.74 -45.19
CA ASN A 532 39.48 1.20 -44.56
C ASN A 532 40.25 0.09 -43.80
N ALA A 533 39.60 -1.01 -43.44
CA ALA A 533 40.27 -2.19 -42.88
C ALA A 533 40.80 -3.10 -44.01
N PHE A 534 39.97 -3.39 -45.01
CA PHE A 534 40.31 -4.27 -46.15
C PHE A 534 41.41 -3.70 -47.07
N GLU A 535 41.55 -2.37 -47.16
CA GLU A 535 42.71 -1.72 -47.80
C GLU A 535 44.04 -2.09 -47.14
N LYS A 536 44.04 -2.41 -45.84
CA LYS A 536 45.27 -2.70 -45.07
C LYS A 536 45.62 -4.18 -45.09
N HIS A 537 44.61 -5.06 -45.03
CA HIS A 537 44.76 -6.51 -45.17
C HIS A 537 43.57 -7.09 -45.92
N GLN A 538 43.83 -7.88 -46.98
CA GLN A 538 42.79 -8.43 -47.86
C GLN A 538 41.87 -9.46 -47.18
N TYR A 539 42.30 -10.06 -46.06
CA TYR A 539 41.59 -11.13 -45.36
C TYR A 539 41.46 -10.82 -43.87
N TYR A 540 40.24 -10.90 -43.32
CA TYR A 540 40.00 -10.80 -41.88
C TYR A 540 39.06 -11.89 -41.36
N ASN A 541 39.26 -12.31 -40.11
CA ASN A 541 38.27 -13.12 -39.40
C ASN A 541 37.20 -12.22 -38.74
N ILE A 542 36.01 -12.77 -38.50
CA ILE A 542 34.85 -12.00 -38.01
C ILE A 542 35.07 -11.37 -36.61
N LYS A 543 35.95 -11.92 -35.77
CA LYS A 543 36.29 -11.34 -34.45
C LYS A 543 37.16 -10.07 -34.61
N ASP A 544 38.05 -10.06 -35.60
CA ASP A 544 38.94 -8.91 -35.84
C ASP A 544 38.14 -7.73 -36.37
N LEU A 545 37.23 -7.97 -37.34
CA LEU A 545 36.33 -6.95 -37.87
C LEU A 545 35.40 -6.39 -36.77
N VAL A 546 34.97 -7.22 -35.82
CA VAL A 546 34.23 -6.77 -34.61
C VAL A 546 35.12 -5.95 -33.68
N LYS A 547 36.40 -6.29 -33.52
CA LYS A 547 37.36 -5.53 -32.69
C LYS A 547 37.67 -4.15 -33.30
N ILE A 548 37.75 -4.06 -34.63
CA ILE A 548 37.98 -2.83 -35.39
C ILE A 548 36.72 -1.93 -35.37
N THR A 549 35.58 -2.44 -35.85
CA THR A 549 34.35 -1.65 -36.02
C THR A 549 33.54 -1.46 -34.73
N LYS A 550 33.78 -2.31 -33.72
CA LYS A 550 33.04 -2.37 -32.43
C LYS A 550 31.53 -2.64 -32.58
N GLN A 551 31.09 -3.21 -33.71
CA GLN A 551 29.68 -3.54 -33.98
C GLN A 551 29.30 -4.98 -33.57
N PRO A 552 28.00 -5.27 -33.36
CA PRO A 552 27.54 -6.64 -33.08
C PRO A 552 27.71 -7.59 -34.28
N ILE A 553 28.20 -8.81 -34.05
CA ILE A 553 28.44 -9.86 -35.07
C ILE A 553 27.27 -10.05 -36.05
N GLY A 554 26.03 -10.05 -35.55
CA GLY A 554 24.84 -10.26 -36.39
C GLY A 554 24.63 -9.16 -37.43
N TYR A 555 24.83 -7.90 -37.04
CA TYR A 555 24.73 -6.74 -37.92
C TYR A 555 25.93 -6.65 -38.87
N LEU A 556 27.13 -6.95 -38.38
CA LEU A 556 28.33 -6.97 -39.22
C LEU A 556 28.25 -8.06 -40.30
N LYS A 557 27.68 -9.24 -40.00
CA LYS A 557 27.40 -10.30 -40.99
C LYS A 557 26.27 -9.97 -41.97
N GLU A 558 25.43 -8.99 -41.67
CA GLU A 558 24.41 -8.47 -42.57
C GLU A 558 25.09 -7.66 -43.68
N ILE A 559 25.89 -6.66 -43.27
CA ILE A 559 26.67 -5.78 -44.15
C ILE A 559 27.73 -6.57 -44.95
N LEU A 560 28.49 -7.47 -44.29
CA LEU A 560 29.56 -8.21 -44.96
C LEU A 560 29.07 -9.13 -46.09
N LYS A 561 27.83 -9.63 -46.06
CA LYS A 561 27.28 -10.42 -47.19
C LYS A 561 27.04 -9.60 -48.45
N GLU A 562 26.86 -8.29 -48.31
CA GLU A 562 26.65 -7.38 -49.43
C GLU A 562 27.98 -7.07 -50.12
N VAL A 563 29.05 -6.77 -49.37
CA VAL A 563 30.33 -6.27 -49.91
C VAL A 563 31.50 -7.27 -49.87
N CYS A 564 31.36 -8.41 -49.20
CA CYS A 564 32.42 -9.42 -49.03
C CYS A 564 31.93 -10.84 -49.38
N ASP A 565 32.88 -11.67 -49.81
CA ASP A 565 32.73 -13.12 -49.94
C ASP A 565 33.34 -13.83 -48.71
N TYR A 566 32.89 -15.06 -48.43
CA TYR A 566 33.31 -15.83 -47.25
C TYR A 566 34.07 -17.10 -47.65
N ASN A 567 35.36 -17.15 -47.31
CA ASN A 567 36.25 -18.22 -47.73
C ASN A 567 36.06 -19.51 -46.92
N MET A 568 35.67 -20.59 -47.59
CA MET A 568 35.49 -21.92 -46.97
C MET A 568 36.65 -22.90 -47.22
N LYS A 569 37.66 -22.50 -48.00
CA LYS A 569 38.84 -23.32 -48.35
C LYS A 569 40.11 -22.76 -47.71
N ASN A 570 41.09 -23.63 -47.46
CA ASN A 570 42.42 -23.23 -46.99
C ASN A 570 43.20 -22.52 -48.11
N PRO A 571 44.14 -21.60 -47.81
CA PRO A 571 44.60 -21.22 -46.47
C PRO A 571 43.68 -20.28 -45.68
N HIS A 572 42.90 -19.42 -46.33
CA HIS A 572 42.10 -18.36 -45.67
C HIS A 572 40.71 -18.82 -45.17
N LYS A 573 40.63 -20.05 -44.65
CA LYS A 573 39.35 -20.65 -44.24
C LYS A 573 38.73 -19.93 -43.04
N ASN A 574 37.44 -19.60 -43.15
CA ASN A 574 36.64 -18.79 -42.22
C ASN A 574 37.00 -17.30 -42.15
N MET A 575 37.69 -16.77 -43.17
CA MET A 575 37.93 -15.33 -43.35
C MET A 575 36.98 -14.74 -44.39
N TRP A 576 36.74 -13.43 -44.30
CA TRP A 576 36.05 -12.64 -45.32
C TRP A 576 37.09 -11.96 -46.23
N GLU A 577 36.75 -11.82 -47.51
CA GLU A 577 37.49 -11.03 -48.50
C GLU A 577 36.56 -10.06 -49.22
N LEU A 578 37.07 -8.92 -49.70
CA LEU A 578 36.25 -7.94 -50.41
C LEU A 578 35.88 -8.44 -51.82
N LYS A 579 34.60 -8.33 -52.23
CA LYS A 579 34.17 -8.73 -53.57
C LYS A 579 34.91 -7.96 -54.65
N LYS A 580 35.21 -8.63 -55.78
CA LYS A 580 36.02 -8.07 -56.89
C LYS A 580 35.47 -6.77 -57.47
N GLU A 581 34.18 -6.54 -57.37
CA GLU A 581 33.49 -5.31 -57.81
C GLU A 581 33.77 -4.06 -56.96
N TYR A 582 34.33 -4.23 -55.74
CA TYR A 582 34.74 -3.14 -54.85
C TYR A 582 36.27 -3.00 -54.70
N GLN A 583 37.06 -3.74 -55.48
CA GLN A 583 38.53 -3.69 -55.41
C GLN A 583 39.09 -2.58 -56.32
N TRP A 584 39.47 -1.45 -55.73
CA TRP A 584 40.12 -0.36 -56.46
C TRP A 584 41.51 -0.75 -56.99
N LYS A 585 41.72 -0.56 -58.30
CA LYS A 585 43.07 -0.39 -58.87
C LYS A 585 43.49 1.06 -58.78
N CYS A 586 44.69 1.30 -58.26
CA CYS A 586 45.37 2.59 -58.37
C CYS A 586 46.29 2.59 -59.61
N ASP A 587 45.72 2.83 -60.79
CA ASP A 587 46.51 3.18 -61.98
C ASP A 587 46.63 4.72 -62.06
N GLY A 588 47.84 5.22 -62.35
CA GLY A 588 48.17 6.64 -62.26
C GLY A 588 47.71 7.49 -63.46
N THR A 589 47.60 8.81 -63.24
CA THR A 589 47.17 9.87 -64.18
C THR A 589 45.68 9.81 -64.58
N GLY A 590 44.94 10.88 -64.25
CA GLY A 590 43.47 10.87 -64.32
C GLY A 590 42.86 11.45 -65.60
N LYS A 591 41.72 10.88 -66.02
CA LYS A 591 40.71 11.48 -66.91
C LYS A 591 39.33 10.85 -66.65
N THR A 592 38.26 11.50 -67.10
CA THR A 592 36.85 11.23 -66.75
C THR A 592 36.00 10.79 -67.95
N THR A 593 34.69 10.55 -67.72
CA THR A 593 33.56 10.43 -68.70
C THR A 593 33.30 9.03 -69.30
N ASN A 594 32.07 8.61 -69.67
CA ASN A 594 30.70 9.03 -69.29
C ASN A 594 29.60 8.02 -69.73
N TYR A 595 28.41 8.15 -69.12
CA TYR A 595 27.02 7.88 -69.60
C TYR A 595 26.63 6.67 -70.47
N LEU A 596 25.46 6.09 -70.13
CA LEU A 596 24.25 6.20 -70.98
C LEU A 596 22.95 5.92 -70.18
N GLN A 597 21.88 6.67 -70.48
CA GLN A 597 20.48 6.35 -70.15
C GLN A 597 19.75 5.90 -71.44
N PRO A 598 18.49 5.45 -71.35
CA PRO A 598 17.40 6.37 -71.73
C PRO A 598 16.17 6.37 -70.79
N GLU A 599 15.25 7.28 -71.07
CA GLU A 599 14.01 7.60 -70.34
C GLU A 599 12.85 6.64 -70.75
N PHE A 600 11.55 6.76 -70.39
CA PHE A 600 10.70 7.87 -69.92
C PHE A 600 9.39 7.29 -69.33
N ARG A 601 8.82 7.89 -68.25
CA ARG A 601 7.42 8.39 -68.15
C ARG A 601 6.86 8.58 -66.71
N ASN A 602 6.17 9.71 -66.56
CA ASN A 602 5.00 9.97 -65.69
C ASN A 602 5.12 9.77 -64.16
N ALA A 603 5.26 10.88 -63.43
CA ALA A 603 4.73 11.00 -62.07
C ALA A 603 3.19 10.97 -62.09
N PRO A 604 2.53 10.34 -61.09
CA PRO A 604 1.84 11.15 -60.07
C PRO A 604 1.77 10.46 -58.68
N PRO A 605 1.16 11.10 -57.67
CA PRO A 605 1.18 12.52 -57.30
C PRO A 605 1.92 12.71 -55.95
N VAL A 606 1.96 13.94 -55.42
CA VAL A 606 2.30 14.15 -54.00
C VAL A 606 1.24 13.48 -53.12
N ALA A 607 1.61 12.43 -52.40
CA ALA A 607 0.75 11.85 -51.38
C ALA A 607 0.61 12.84 -50.20
N SER A 608 -0.62 13.26 -49.92
CA SER A 608 -0.91 13.99 -48.67
C SER A 608 -0.68 13.09 -47.45
N ASN A 609 -0.33 13.69 -46.31
CA ASN A 609 -0.07 12.98 -45.04
C ASN A 609 -1.34 12.33 -44.48
N LYS A 610 -1.78 11.21 -45.07
CA LYS A 610 -2.91 10.38 -44.60
C LYS A 610 -2.53 9.56 -43.38
N PHE A 611 -2.28 10.24 -42.27
CA PHE A 611 -2.16 9.59 -40.96
C PHE A 611 -3.53 9.03 -40.55
N LEU A 612 -3.64 7.71 -40.45
CA LEU A 612 -4.73 6.94 -39.84
C LEU A 612 -6.15 7.31 -40.30
N ILE A 613 -6.53 6.82 -41.48
CA ILE A 613 -7.94 6.67 -41.90
C ILE A 613 -8.32 5.19 -41.76
N PHE A 614 -9.30 4.86 -40.92
CA PHE A 614 -9.78 3.49 -40.75
C PHE A 614 -11.02 3.24 -41.59
N GLY A 615 -10.90 2.38 -42.61
CA GLY A 615 -12.07 1.80 -43.26
C GLY A 615 -12.92 1.01 -42.26
N HIS A 616 -14.23 0.95 -42.47
CA HIS A 616 -15.16 0.23 -41.58
C HIS A 616 -14.71 -1.22 -41.33
N ASP A 617 -14.24 -1.91 -42.37
CA ASP A 617 -13.76 -3.29 -42.29
C ASP A 617 -12.46 -3.41 -41.49
N SER A 618 -11.60 -2.39 -41.50
CA SER A 618 -10.40 -2.32 -40.67
C SER A 618 -10.77 -2.11 -39.20
N ALA A 619 -11.71 -1.20 -38.93
CA ALA A 619 -12.17 -0.88 -37.58
C ALA A 619 -12.78 -2.10 -36.89
N ILE A 620 -13.72 -2.82 -37.54
CA ILE A 620 -14.36 -4.00 -36.94
C ILE A 620 -13.36 -5.14 -36.71
N LYS A 621 -12.42 -5.38 -37.64
CA LYS A 621 -11.38 -6.40 -37.49
C LYS A 621 -10.46 -6.09 -36.31
N LEU A 622 -9.99 -4.85 -36.17
CA LEU A 622 -9.16 -4.41 -35.05
C LEU A 622 -9.89 -4.47 -33.70
N LEU A 623 -11.19 -4.13 -33.66
CA LEU A 623 -12.02 -4.31 -32.46
C LEU A 623 -12.09 -5.80 -32.07
N PHE A 624 -12.49 -6.69 -32.97
CA PHE A 624 -12.51 -8.14 -32.69
C PHE A 624 -11.16 -8.67 -32.23
N THR A 625 -10.06 -8.33 -32.91
CA THR A 625 -8.70 -8.74 -32.52
C THR A 625 -8.35 -8.27 -31.10
N THR A 626 -8.62 -7.01 -30.78
CA THR A 626 -8.34 -6.43 -29.46
C THR A 626 -9.15 -7.11 -28.36
N ARG A 627 -10.44 -7.39 -28.61
CA ARG A 627 -11.36 -7.97 -27.63
C ARG A 627 -11.14 -9.48 -27.44
N LEU A 628 -10.67 -10.19 -28.46
CA LEU A 628 -10.21 -11.58 -28.32
C LEU A 628 -8.89 -11.67 -27.54
N PHE A 629 -7.96 -10.72 -27.71
CA PHE A 629 -6.79 -10.64 -26.81
C PHE A 629 -7.20 -10.33 -25.35
N ALA A 630 -8.20 -9.48 -25.13
CA ALA A 630 -8.77 -9.26 -23.81
C ALA A 630 -9.42 -10.51 -23.20
N ALA A 631 -10.06 -11.37 -24.02
CA ALA A 631 -10.68 -12.62 -23.53
C ALA A 631 -9.65 -13.61 -22.97
N ILE A 632 -8.44 -13.62 -23.55
CA ILE A 632 -7.36 -14.56 -23.23
C ILE A 632 -6.42 -14.01 -22.15
N TRP A 633 -6.10 -12.71 -22.17
CA TRP A 633 -5.06 -12.10 -21.33
C TRP A 633 -5.55 -11.12 -20.25
N SER A 634 -6.85 -10.78 -20.20
CA SER A 634 -7.38 -10.01 -19.06
C SER A 634 -7.57 -10.91 -17.85
N HIS A 635 -6.94 -10.59 -16.72
CA HIS A 635 -7.24 -11.24 -15.44
C HIS A 635 -8.68 -10.99 -15.00
N ILE A 636 -9.20 -11.82 -14.08
CA ILE A 636 -10.33 -11.45 -13.24
C ILE A 636 -9.79 -10.48 -12.17
N SER A 637 -10.41 -9.31 -12.05
CA SER A 637 -9.98 -8.26 -11.11
C SER A 637 -10.76 -8.25 -9.78
N ASP A 638 -11.81 -9.06 -9.67
CA ASP A 638 -12.86 -8.94 -8.67
C ASP A 638 -13.42 -10.34 -8.32
N CYS A 639 -13.47 -10.68 -7.03
CA CYS A 639 -13.96 -11.98 -6.56
C CYS A 639 -15.47 -12.18 -6.77
N ASP A 640 -16.26 -11.11 -6.88
CA ASP A 640 -17.68 -11.24 -7.23
C ASP A 640 -17.87 -11.73 -8.67
N GLU A 641 -16.98 -11.39 -9.60
CA GLU A 641 -17.05 -11.93 -10.96
C GLU A 641 -16.98 -13.47 -10.89
N THR A 642 -16.08 -14.00 -10.06
CA THR A 642 -15.97 -15.43 -9.78
C THR A 642 -17.23 -15.98 -9.11
N PHE A 643 -17.54 -15.51 -7.89
CA PHE A 643 -18.49 -16.20 -7.01
C PHE A 643 -19.96 -15.84 -7.26
N ASN A 644 -20.25 -14.71 -7.93
CA ASN A 644 -21.62 -14.31 -8.27
C ASN A 644 -21.98 -14.52 -9.75
N TYR A 645 -21.03 -14.86 -10.62
CA TYR A 645 -21.31 -15.08 -12.05
C TYR A 645 -20.65 -16.33 -12.63
N TRP A 646 -19.32 -16.51 -12.51
CA TRP A 646 -18.65 -17.69 -13.08
C TRP A 646 -19.03 -19.01 -12.38
N ASP A 647 -19.01 -19.07 -11.05
CA ASP A 647 -19.34 -20.29 -10.31
C ASP A 647 -20.86 -20.64 -10.32
N PRO A 648 -21.79 -19.66 -10.26
CA PRO A 648 -23.21 -19.90 -10.57
C PRO A 648 -23.46 -20.39 -12.00
N LEU A 649 -22.74 -19.87 -13.01
CA LEU A 649 -22.82 -20.40 -14.38
C LEU A 649 -22.22 -21.82 -14.48
N HIS A 650 -21.15 -22.12 -13.75
CA HIS A 650 -20.59 -23.47 -13.66
C HIS A 650 -21.60 -24.44 -13.06
N TYR A 651 -22.36 -24.03 -12.04
CA TYR A 651 -23.49 -24.79 -11.49
C TYR A 651 -24.60 -25.03 -12.52
N MET A 652 -25.01 -24.00 -13.28
CA MET A 652 -26.04 -24.16 -14.32
C MET A 652 -25.64 -25.10 -15.48
N ILE A 653 -24.34 -25.22 -15.78
CA ILE A 653 -23.85 -26.09 -16.87
C ILE A 653 -23.49 -27.50 -16.39
N TYR A 654 -22.94 -27.65 -15.18
CA TYR A 654 -22.37 -28.92 -14.68
C TYR A 654 -23.01 -29.45 -13.38
N GLY A 655 -24.07 -28.83 -12.87
CA GLY A 655 -24.78 -29.24 -11.65
C GLY A 655 -24.00 -29.03 -10.35
N LYS A 656 -22.91 -28.26 -10.39
CA LYS A 656 -22.00 -28.04 -9.26
C LYS A 656 -21.35 -26.66 -9.32
N GLY A 657 -21.35 -25.91 -8.22
CA GLY A 657 -20.69 -24.60 -8.16
C GLY A 657 -20.81 -23.97 -6.77
N LEU A 658 -20.18 -22.81 -6.59
CA LEU A 658 -20.28 -22.00 -5.39
C LEU A 658 -21.35 -20.91 -5.54
N GLN A 659 -21.98 -20.56 -4.42
CA GLN A 659 -22.99 -19.51 -4.26
C GLN A 659 -22.64 -18.59 -3.09
N THR A 660 -23.13 -17.36 -3.15
CA THR A 660 -23.05 -16.37 -2.06
C THR A 660 -24.44 -16.16 -1.43
N TRP A 661 -24.48 -15.43 -0.31
CA TRP A 661 -25.73 -14.97 0.30
C TRP A 661 -26.60 -14.09 -0.65
N GLU A 662 -26.03 -13.51 -1.71
CA GLU A 662 -26.78 -12.70 -2.68
C GLU A 662 -27.72 -13.55 -3.56
N TYR A 663 -27.44 -14.85 -3.66
CA TYR A 663 -28.28 -15.89 -4.28
C TYR A 663 -29.18 -16.64 -3.28
N SER A 664 -29.18 -16.26 -2.01
CA SER A 664 -30.19 -16.75 -1.06
C SER A 664 -31.61 -16.40 -1.54
N PRO A 665 -32.63 -17.22 -1.22
CA PRO A 665 -34.02 -16.81 -1.38
C PRO A 665 -34.36 -15.56 -0.56
N GLU A 666 -33.76 -15.34 0.62
CA GLU A 666 -34.07 -14.18 1.47
C GLU A 666 -33.77 -12.84 0.78
N PHE A 667 -32.57 -12.68 0.23
CA PHE A 667 -32.13 -11.43 -0.39
C PHE A 667 -32.42 -11.37 -1.88
N ALA A 668 -32.12 -12.45 -2.63
CA ALA A 668 -32.36 -12.58 -4.07
C ALA A 668 -31.96 -11.32 -4.89
N LEU A 669 -30.68 -10.92 -4.79
CA LEU A 669 -30.13 -9.68 -5.37
C LEU A 669 -29.56 -9.86 -6.79
N ARG A 670 -29.53 -11.10 -7.28
CA ARG A 670 -28.90 -11.50 -8.55
C ARG A 670 -29.92 -12.22 -9.43
N SER A 671 -29.90 -11.92 -10.73
CA SER A 671 -30.87 -12.47 -11.69
C SER A 671 -30.33 -13.74 -12.35
N TYR A 672 -31.07 -14.84 -12.23
CA TYR A 672 -30.81 -16.08 -12.98
C TYR A 672 -31.09 -15.91 -14.47
N THR A 673 -31.97 -14.97 -14.84
CA THR A 673 -32.23 -14.58 -16.23
C THR A 673 -30.97 -14.02 -16.89
N TYR A 674 -30.17 -13.22 -16.18
CA TYR A 674 -28.88 -12.71 -16.68
C TYR A 674 -27.89 -13.87 -16.93
N LEU A 675 -27.74 -14.78 -15.97
CA LEU A 675 -26.91 -15.97 -16.12
C LEU A 675 -27.39 -16.84 -17.30
N THR A 676 -28.71 -17.03 -17.45
CA THR A 676 -29.32 -17.81 -18.52
C THR A 676 -29.04 -17.18 -19.89
N ALA A 677 -29.17 -15.87 -20.03
CA ALA A 677 -28.93 -15.15 -21.28
C ALA A 677 -27.47 -15.27 -21.77
N CYS A 678 -26.50 -15.22 -20.85
CA CYS A 678 -25.08 -15.43 -21.18
C CYS A 678 -24.68 -16.92 -21.26
N GLY A 679 -25.38 -17.79 -20.54
CA GLY A 679 -25.08 -19.21 -20.40
C GLY A 679 -25.71 -20.12 -21.46
N LEU A 680 -26.82 -19.73 -22.11
CA LEU A 680 -27.48 -20.55 -23.12
C LEU A 680 -26.57 -20.97 -24.30
N PRO A 681 -25.70 -20.10 -24.85
CA PRO A 681 -24.72 -20.51 -25.88
C PRO A 681 -23.68 -21.51 -25.35
N ALA A 682 -23.27 -21.35 -24.08
CA ALA A 682 -22.31 -22.23 -23.41
C ALA A 682 -22.91 -23.61 -23.12
N TRP A 683 -24.16 -23.66 -22.66
CA TRP A 683 -24.93 -24.89 -22.50
C TRP A 683 -25.07 -25.65 -23.82
N PHE A 684 -25.46 -24.96 -24.90
CA PHE A 684 -25.60 -25.57 -26.23
C PHE A 684 -24.25 -26.11 -26.76
N TYR A 685 -23.16 -25.37 -26.57
CA TYR A 685 -21.81 -25.82 -26.90
C TYR A 685 -21.38 -27.04 -26.06
N ASN A 686 -21.75 -27.08 -24.78
CA ASN A 686 -21.50 -28.22 -23.90
C ASN A 686 -22.24 -29.47 -24.37
N SER A 687 -23.53 -29.35 -24.72
CA SER A 687 -24.38 -30.44 -25.18
C SER A 687 -23.94 -31.05 -26.53
N LEU A 688 -23.24 -30.29 -27.37
CA LEU A 688 -22.74 -30.77 -28.67
C LEU A 688 -21.33 -31.36 -28.63
N PHE A 689 -20.42 -30.80 -27.81
CA PHE A 689 -18.99 -31.09 -27.91
C PHE A 689 -18.33 -31.59 -26.62
N VAL A 690 -19.01 -31.52 -25.48
CA VAL A 690 -18.51 -31.88 -24.12
C VAL A 690 -17.05 -31.40 -23.90
N PRO A 691 -16.76 -30.10 -24.09
CA PRO A 691 -15.41 -29.57 -24.01
C PRO A 691 -14.88 -29.60 -22.58
N ASN A 692 -13.56 -29.49 -22.41
CA ASN A 692 -12.96 -29.25 -21.10
C ASN A 692 -13.53 -27.95 -20.47
N PRO A 693 -13.92 -27.93 -19.18
CA PRO A 693 -14.51 -26.75 -18.54
C PRO A 693 -13.69 -25.46 -18.68
N MET A 694 -12.35 -25.54 -18.71
CA MET A 694 -11.49 -24.36 -18.92
C MET A 694 -11.70 -23.74 -20.32
N LEU A 695 -11.96 -24.57 -21.34
CA LEU A 695 -12.31 -24.08 -22.68
C LEU A 695 -13.70 -23.42 -22.68
N MET A 696 -14.64 -23.86 -21.83
CA MET A 696 -15.94 -23.23 -21.67
C MET A 696 -15.81 -21.80 -21.11
N PHE A 697 -14.97 -21.60 -20.09
CA PHE A 697 -14.65 -20.28 -19.55
C PHE A 697 -14.15 -19.33 -20.66
N TYR A 698 -13.13 -19.74 -21.42
CA TYR A 698 -12.61 -18.93 -22.52
C TYR A 698 -13.62 -18.74 -23.67
N PHE A 699 -14.47 -19.74 -23.96
CA PHE A 699 -15.54 -19.62 -24.95
C PHE A 699 -16.54 -18.52 -24.59
N VAL A 700 -17.01 -18.46 -23.33
CA VAL A 700 -17.88 -17.39 -22.84
C VAL A 700 -17.20 -16.03 -22.91
N ARG A 701 -15.92 -15.92 -22.51
CA ARG A 701 -15.18 -14.63 -22.61
C ARG A 701 -14.97 -14.18 -24.05
N CYS A 702 -14.77 -15.11 -24.98
CA CYS A 702 -14.72 -14.81 -26.41
C CYS A 702 -16.08 -14.32 -26.94
N ILE A 703 -17.20 -14.89 -26.49
CA ILE A 703 -18.55 -14.39 -26.82
C ILE A 703 -18.74 -12.97 -26.28
N LEU A 704 -18.40 -12.71 -25.01
CA LEU A 704 -18.48 -11.36 -24.42
C LEU A 704 -17.63 -10.34 -25.21
N GLY A 705 -16.39 -10.70 -25.57
CA GLY A 705 -15.52 -9.84 -26.38
C GLY A 705 -16.04 -9.61 -27.81
N ILE A 706 -16.66 -10.61 -28.43
CA ILE A 706 -17.32 -10.50 -29.74
C ILE A 706 -18.54 -9.56 -29.67
N LEU A 707 -19.39 -9.70 -28.65
CA LEU A 707 -20.54 -8.83 -28.43
C LEU A 707 -20.10 -7.38 -28.15
N CYS A 708 -19.05 -7.20 -27.34
CA CYS A 708 -18.44 -5.89 -27.11
C CYS A 708 -17.95 -5.27 -28.43
N ALA A 709 -17.18 -6.00 -29.25
CA ALA A 709 -16.66 -5.50 -30.52
C ALA A 709 -17.76 -5.10 -31.52
N ILE A 710 -18.88 -5.84 -31.57
CA ILE A 710 -20.06 -5.52 -32.39
C ILE A 710 -20.69 -4.20 -31.93
N VAL A 711 -20.89 -4.03 -30.62
CA VAL A 711 -21.43 -2.80 -30.04
C VAL A 711 -20.48 -1.61 -30.25
N GLU A 712 -19.18 -1.78 -29.99
CA GLU A 712 -18.17 -0.74 -30.21
C GLU A 712 -18.13 -0.29 -31.69
N PHE A 713 -18.30 -1.21 -32.63
CA PHE A 713 -18.36 -0.88 -34.06
C PHE A 713 -19.64 -0.14 -34.45
N HIS A 714 -20.77 -0.49 -33.84
CA HIS A 714 -22.03 0.22 -34.02
C HIS A 714 -21.97 1.63 -33.40
N PHE A 715 -21.41 1.75 -32.19
CA PHE A 715 -21.13 3.02 -31.51
C PHE A 715 -20.16 3.91 -32.30
N TYR A 716 -19.07 3.34 -32.84
CA TYR A 716 -18.14 4.03 -33.74
C TYR A 716 -18.85 4.65 -34.95
N LYS A 717 -19.76 3.92 -35.60
CA LYS A 717 -20.55 4.46 -36.72
C LYS A 717 -21.47 5.60 -36.27
N ALA A 718 -22.06 5.52 -35.08
CA ALA A 718 -22.86 6.60 -34.52
C ALA A 718 -22.01 7.84 -34.20
N VAL A 719 -20.82 7.66 -33.61
CA VAL A 719 -19.85 8.73 -33.34
C VAL A 719 -19.40 9.42 -34.63
N CYS A 720 -19.04 8.65 -35.67
CA CYS A 720 -18.65 9.17 -36.98
C CYS A 720 -19.76 9.98 -37.66
N ARG A 721 -21.04 9.61 -37.45
CA ARG A 721 -22.21 10.34 -37.97
C ARG A 721 -22.49 11.62 -37.18
N GLU A 722 -22.45 11.56 -35.85
CA GLU A 722 -22.97 12.63 -34.98
C GLU A 722 -21.90 13.67 -34.62
N PHE A 723 -20.68 13.22 -34.29
CA PHE A 723 -19.54 14.09 -33.92
C PHE A 723 -18.50 14.21 -35.05
N GLY A 724 -18.59 13.37 -36.09
CA GLY A 724 -17.75 13.42 -37.29
C GLY A 724 -16.60 12.40 -37.30
N ILE A 725 -16.15 12.05 -38.51
CA ILE A 725 -15.19 10.96 -38.75
C ILE A 725 -13.84 11.13 -38.04
N HIS A 726 -13.37 12.37 -37.86
CA HIS A 726 -12.11 12.65 -37.14
C HIS A 726 -12.20 12.26 -35.65
N VAL A 727 -13.29 12.63 -34.98
CA VAL A 727 -13.57 12.24 -33.58
C VAL A 727 -13.67 10.71 -33.49
N GLY A 728 -14.34 10.06 -34.45
CA GLY A 728 -14.44 8.60 -34.51
C GLY A 728 -13.09 7.88 -34.67
N HIS A 729 -12.19 8.38 -35.52
CA HIS A 729 -10.84 7.79 -35.67
C HIS A 729 -10.01 7.93 -34.38
N VAL A 730 -10.05 9.10 -33.73
CA VAL A 730 -9.36 9.30 -32.44
C VAL A 730 -9.97 8.40 -31.36
N TRP A 731 -11.30 8.29 -31.32
CA TRP A 731 -12.03 7.41 -30.41
C TRP A 731 -11.58 5.96 -30.55
N LEU A 732 -11.52 5.41 -31.78
CA LEU A 732 -11.03 4.04 -32.00
C LEU A 732 -9.64 3.80 -31.42
N ILE A 733 -8.71 4.74 -31.61
CA ILE A 733 -7.32 4.57 -31.13
C ILE A 733 -7.27 4.56 -29.58
N PHE A 734 -8.02 5.46 -28.93
CA PHE A 734 -8.18 5.41 -27.47
C PHE A 734 -8.89 4.12 -27.03
N GLN A 735 -9.88 3.63 -27.78
CA GLN A 735 -10.65 2.43 -27.48
C GLN A 735 -9.84 1.13 -27.58
N PHE A 736 -8.89 1.04 -28.54
CA PHE A 736 -8.00 -0.12 -28.68
C PHE A 736 -7.00 -0.27 -27.52
N PHE A 737 -6.45 0.85 -27.04
CA PHE A 737 -5.33 0.83 -26.08
C PHE A 737 -5.71 1.24 -24.64
N CYS A 738 -6.97 1.61 -24.39
CA CYS A 738 -7.49 1.86 -23.04
C CYS A 738 -7.46 0.60 -22.17
N ALA A 739 -6.81 0.68 -21.00
CA ALA A 739 -6.69 -0.43 -20.07
C ALA A 739 -8.03 -0.77 -19.40
N GLY A 740 -8.83 0.25 -19.03
CA GLY A 740 -10.17 0.03 -18.47
C GLY A 740 -11.08 -0.76 -19.42
N MET A 741 -11.05 -0.42 -20.71
CA MET A 741 -11.78 -1.18 -21.74
C MET A 741 -11.21 -2.59 -21.95
N PHE A 742 -9.90 -2.78 -21.85
CA PHE A 742 -9.29 -4.12 -21.93
C PHE A 742 -9.72 -5.02 -20.76
N ILE A 743 -9.98 -4.46 -19.58
CA ILE A 743 -10.55 -5.20 -18.44
C ILE A 743 -12.05 -5.45 -18.66
N SER A 744 -12.85 -4.37 -18.80
CA SER A 744 -14.31 -4.46 -18.74
C SER A 744 -14.93 -5.26 -19.89
N SER A 745 -14.32 -5.24 -21.08
CA SER A 745 -14.88 -5.85 -22.30
C SER A 745 -14.96 -7.38 -22.32
N THR A 746 -14.37 -8.07 -21.34
CA THR A 746 -14.45 -9.54 -21.20
C THR A 746 -14.65 -9.98 -19.75
N ALA A 747 -15.01 -9.05 -18.86
CA ALA A 747 -15.48 -9.34 -17.51
C ALA A 747 -16.96 -9.77 -17.55
N PHE A 748 -17.30 -10.87 -16.87
CA PHE A 748 -18.67 -11.38 -16.79
C PHE A 748 -19.46 -10.68 -15.67
N LEU A 749 -19.65 -9.37 -15.83
CA LEU A 749 -20.35 -8.51 -14.87
C LEU A 749 -21.56 -7.81 -15.51
N PRO A 750 -22.67 -7.59 -14.78
CA PRO A 750 -23.80 -6.85 -15.31
C PRO A 750 -23.49 -5.39 -15.62
N SER A 751 -22.47 -4.78 -14.98
CA SER A 751 -22.00 -3.45 -15.33
C SER A 751 -21.28 -3.41 -16.70
N SER A 752 -20.54 -4.46 -17.06
CA SER A 752 -20.01 -4.64 -18.42
C SER A 752 -21.13 -4.89 -19.44
N PHE A 753 -22.16 -5.66 -19.07
CA PHE A 753 -23.34 -5.82 -19.92
C PHE A 753 -24.09 -4.50 -20.13
N SER A 754 -24.30 -3.71 -19.07
CA SER A 754 -24.89 -2.36 -19.15
C SER A 754 -24.01 -1.39 -19.95
N MET A 755 -22.68 -1.53 -19.92
CA MET A 755 -21.77 -0.80 -20.82
C MET A 755 -22.04 -1.13 -22.28
N TYR A 756 -22.23 -2.41 -22.64
CA TYR A 756 -22.57 -2.78 -24.02
C TYR A 756 -23.96 -2.25 -24.41
N VAL A 757 -25.00 -2.62 -23.66
CA VAL A 757 -26.38 -2.35 -24.06
C VAL A 757 -26.72 -0.86 -23.93
N GLY A 758 -26.20 -0.18 -22.90
CA GLY A 758 -26.31 1.28 -22.76
C GLY A 758 -25.62 2.04 -23.90
N SER A 759 -24.43 1.59 -24.33
CA SER A 759 -23.77 2.19 -25.50
C SER A 759 -24.55 1.95 -26.79
N ALA A 760 -25.15 0.76 -26.96
CA ALA A 760 -26.04 0.48 -28.10
C ALA A 760 -27.29 1.37 -28.09
N ALA A 761 -27.89 1.62 -26.91
CA ALA A 761 -29.03 2.54 -26.76
C ALA A 761 -28.68 3.98 -27.18
N LEU A 762 -27.51 4.48 -26.76
CA LEU A 762 -27.02 5.81 -27.13
C LEU A 762 -26.71 5.90 -28.64
N ALA A 763 -26.13 4.85 -29.22
CA ALA A 763 -25.87 4.79 -30.66
C ALA A 763 -27.17 4.82 -31.48
N GLU A 764 -28.18 4.02 -31.12
CA GLU A 764 -29.50 4.04 -31.76
C GLU A 764 -30.21 5.41 -31.57
N TRP A 765 -30.05 6.07 -30.42
CA TRP A 765 -30.53 7.45 -30.21
C TRP A 765 -29.87 8.45 -31.17
N TRP A 766 -28.56 8.40 -31.34
CA TRP A 766 -27.84 9.24 -32.33
C TRP A 766 -28.17 8.86 -33.79
N PHE A 767 -28.55 7.61 -34.04
CA PHE A 767 -29.18 7.20 -35.31
C PHE A 767 -30.63 7.68 -35.48
N GLN A 768 -31.23 8.30 -34.46
CA GLN A 768 -32.62 8.78 -34.37
C GLN A 768 -33.67 7.63 -34.33
N ARG A 769 -33.26 6.46 -33.83
CA ARG A 769 -34.08 5.25 -33.66
C ARG A 769 -34.56 5.12 -32.22
N TYR A 770 -35.33 6.10 -31.78
CA TYR A 770 -35.82 6.25 -30.40
C TYR A 770 -36.49 5.00 -29.82
N ASN A 771 -37.25 4.26 -30.63
CA ASN A 771 -37.90 3.01 -30.24
C ASN A 771 -36.89 1.96 -29.74
N SER A 772 -35.84 1.71 -30.52
CA SER A 772 -34.72 0.83 -30.15
C SER A 772 -33.98 1.36 -28.93
N ALA A 773 -33.76 2.67 -28.85
CA ALA A 773 -33.03 3.30 -27.76
C ALA A 773 -33.72 3.13 -26.40
N VAL A 774 -35.05 3.27 -26.34
CA VAL A 774 -35.85 2.97 -25.13
C VAL A 774 -35.77 1.49 -24.77
N PHE A 775 -35.94 0.60 -25.75
CA PHE A 775 -35.90 -0.85 -25.53
C PHE A 775 -34.53 -1.33 -25.01
N LEU A 776 -33.43 -0.87 -25.62
CA LEU A 776 -32.07 -1.16 -25.18
C LEU A 776 -31.76 -0.54 -23.81
N THR A 777 -32.25 0.68 -23.53
CA THR A 777 -32.15 1.27 -22.18
C THR A 777 -32.82 0.37 -21.14
N ALA A 778 -34.01 -0.16 -21.43
CA ALA A 778 -34.73 -1.07 -20.54
C ALA A 778 -34.00 -2.41 -20.37
N ILE A 779 -33.40 -3.00 -21.40
CA ILE A 779 -32.54 -4.19 -21.26
C ILE A 779 -31.33 -3.87 -20.37
N SER A 780 -30.67 -2.74 -20.59
CA SER A 780 -29.48 -2.32 -19.83
C SER A 780 -29.77 -2.13 -18.33
N ALA A 781 -30.94 -1.59 -17.99
CA ALA A 781 -31.38 -1.38 -16.62
C ALA A 781 -31.96 -2.65 -15.96
N LEU A 782 -32.85 -3.38 -16.65
CA LEU A 782 -33.57 -4.51 -16.06
C LEU A 782 -32.73 -5.79 -16.02
N LEU A 783 -32.04 -6.13 -17.12
CA LEU A 783 -31.26 -7.37 -17.22
C LEU A 783 -29.77 -7.17 -16.87
N GLY A 784 -29.28 -5.94 -16.99
CA GLY A 784 -27.94 -5.55 -16.55
C GLY A 784 -27.93 -5.04 -15.11
N TRP A 785 -27.95 -3.72 -14.93
CA TRP A 785 -27.83 -3.08 -13.64
C TRP A 785 -28.85 -1.93 -13.53
N PRO A 786 -29.78 -1.91 -12.55
CA PRO A 786 -30.90 -0.94 -12.51
C PRO A 786 -30.47 0.53 -12.61
N PHE A 787 -29.35 0.89 -11.99
CA PHE A 787 -28.80 2.24 -12.03
C PHE A 787 -28.39 2.69 -13.45
N ALA A 788 -28.14 1.77 -14.39
CA ALA A 788 -27.89 2.06 -15.80
C ALA A 788 -29.06 2.81 -16.48
N GLY A 789 -30.26 2.77 -15.91
CA GLY A 789 -31.39 3.61 -16.34
C GLY A 789 -31.07 5.12 -16.35
N ALA A 790 -30.11 5.59 -15.53
CA ALA A 790 -29.65 6.97 -15.55
C ALA A 790 -29.04 7.41 -16.90
N ILE A 791 -28.41 6.48 -17.64
CA ILE A 791 -27.87 6.74 -18.99
C ILE A 791 -28.99 7.05 -19.99
N GLY A 792 -30.20 6.53 -19.74
CA GLY A 792 -31.39 6.78 -20.55
C GLY A 792 -32.11 8.10 -20.28
N LEU A 793 -31.82 8.80 -19.18
CA LEU A 793 -32.53 10.04 -18.81
C LEU A 793 -32.39 11.14 -19.88
N PRO A 794 -31.22 11.38 -20.52
CA PRO A 794 -31.11 12.29 -21.66
C PRO A 794 -31.92 11.85 -22.89
N ILE A 795 -32.07 10.55 -23.13
CA ILE A 795 -32.89 10.00 -24.23
C ILE A 795 -34.38 10.28 -23.96
N ALA A 796 -34.84 10.02 -22.73
CA ALA A 796 -36.20 10.31 -22.30
C ALA A 796 -36.51 11.81 -22.35
N TYR A 797 -35.58 12.67 -21.89
CA TYR A 797 -35.70 14.12 -21.99
C TYR A 797 -35.86 14.58 -23.45
N ASP A 798 -35.02 14.06 -24.35
CA ASP A 798 -35.06 14.39 -25.77
C ASP A 798 -36.40 13.97 -26.40
N MET A 799 -36.83 12.73 -26.17
CA MET A 799 -38.12 12.22 -26.66
C MET A 799 -39.30 13.03 -26.16
N ILE A 800 -39.37 13.30 -24.85
CA ILE A 800 -40.55 13.92 -24.22
C ILE A 800 -40.61 15.42 -24.53
N PHE A 801 -39.52 16.16 -24.32
CA PHE A 801 -39.53 17.63 -24.34
C PHE A 801 -39.09 18.24 -25.66
N ARG A 802 -38.10 17.66 -26.36
CA ARG A 802 -37.63 18.18 -27.67
C ARG A 802 -38.43 17.63 -28.84
N GLN A 803 -38.55 16.31 -28.93
CA GLN A 803 -39.23 15.62 -30.05
C GLN A 803 -40.75 15.48 -29.85
N LYS A 804 -41.27 15.74 -28.65
CA LYS A 804 -42.70 15.62 -28.27
C LYS A 804 -43.31 14.23 -28.49
N MET A 805 -42.47 13.19 -28.47
CA MET A 805 -42.82 11.78 -28.73
C MET A 805 -43.36 11.04 -27.50
N LEU A 806 -44.03 11.73 -26.56
CA LEU A 806 -44.48 11.15 -25.28
C LEU A 806 -45.31 9.86 -25.43
N LYS A 807 -46.23 9.81 -26.41
CA LYS A 807 -47.02 8.60 -26.71
C LYS A 807 -46.13 7.40 -27.07
N ASN A 808 -45.08 7.62 -27.87
CA ASN A 808 -44.16 6.56 -28.28
C ASN A 808 -43.26 6.14 -27.10
N PHE A 809 -42.83 7.09 -26.26
CA PHE A 809 -42.08 6.78 -25.05
C PHE A 809 -42.88 5.87 -24.09
N ILE A 810 -44.14 6.20 -23.84
CA ILE A 810 -45.04 5.39 -23.00
C ILE A 810 -45.25 4.00 -23.60
N ILE A 811 -45.57 3.91 -24.91
CA ILE A 811 -45.79 2.63 -25.60
C ILE A 811 -44.54 1.74 -25.53
N TRP A 812 -43.36 2.26 -25.88
CA TRP A 812 -42.13 1.46 -25.87
C TRP A 812 -41.64 1.12 -24.47
N THR A 813 -41.90 1.96 -23.46
CA THR A 813 -41.67 1.60 -22.06
C THR A 813 -42.57 0.44 -21.62
N GLY A 814 -43.87 0.49 -21.98
CA GLY A 814 -44.82 -0.59 -21.70
C GLY A 814 -44.47 -1.91 -22.40
N ILE A 815 -44.09 -1.86 -23.68
CA ILE A 815 -43.59 -3.03 -24.43
C ILE A 815 -42.33 -3.59 -23.77
N SER A 816 -41.39 -2.73 -23.36
CA SER A 816 -40.14 -3.16 -22.70
C SER A 816 -40.42 -3.85 -21.36
N ALA A 817 -41.33 -3.30 -20.55
CA ALA A 817 -41.75 -3.96 -19.31
C ALA A 817 -42.42 -5.33 -19.59
N ALA A 818 -43.36 -5.39 -20.53
CA ALA A 818 -44.05 -6.64 -20.87
C ALA A 818 -43.12 -7.74 -21.42
N THR A 819 -42.08 -7.36 -22.18
CA THR A 819 -41.18 -8.32 -22.86
C THR A 819 -39.90 -8.64 -22.12
N ILE A 820 -39.48 -7.82 -21.15
CA ILE A 820 -38.24 -8.02 -20.37
C ILE A 820 -38.58 -8.36 -18.92
N LEU A 821 -39.35 -7.49 -18.24
CA LEU A 821 -39.64 -7.63 -16.81
C LEU A 821 -40.48 -8.86 -16.51
N ILE A 822 -41.49 -9.19 -17.34
CA ILE A 822 -42.34 -10.37 -17.09
C ILE A 822 -41.56 -11.69 -17.26
N PRO A 823 -40.85 -11.98 -18.38
CA PRO A 823 -40.08 -13.22 -18.50
C PRO A 823 -38.96 -13.33 -17.45
N MET A 824 -38.28 -12.22 -17.15
CA MET A 824 -37.24 -12.18 -16.11
C MET A 824 -37.80 -12.50 -14.72
N THR A 825 -38.95 -11.91 -14.36
CA THR A 825 -39.63 -12.21 -13.09
C THR A 825 -40.02 -13.70 -13.03
N LEU A 826 -40.55 -14.27 -14.12
CA LEU A 826 -40.93 -15.69 -14.16
C LEU A 826 -39.73 -16.63 -14.01
N ILE A 827 -38.63 -16.35 -14.72
CA ILE A 827 -37.40 -17.16 -14.67
C ILE A 827 -36.76 -17.06 -13.28
N ASP A 828 -36.50 -15.84 -12.79
CA ASP A 828 -35.87 -15.63 -11.48
C ASP A 828 -36.71 -16.25 -10.37
N SER A 829 -38.04 -16.05 -10.38
CA SER A 829 -38.94 -16.67 -9.40
C SER A 829 -38.92 -18.20 -9.44
N SER A 830 -38.70 -18.81 -10.60
CA SER A 830 -38.60 -20.28 -10.72
C SER A 830 -37.31 -20.87 -10.15
N TYR A 831 -36.25 -20.06 -9.96
CA TYR A 831 -35.02 -20.49 -9.29
C TYR A 831 -35.04 -20.20 -7.77
N PHE A 832 -35.69 -19.11 -7.36
CA PHE A 832 -35.76 -18.67 -5.95
C PHE A 832 -36.95 -19.24 -5.15
N GLY A 833 -37.87 -19.98 -5.78
CA GLY A 833 -39.05 -20.59 -5.11
C GLY A 833 -40.12 -19.60 -4.63
N ARG A 834 -39.96 -18.30 -4.92
CA ARG A 834 -40.89 -17.22 -4.55
C ARG A 834 -40.90 -16.15 -5.63
N ILE A 835 -41.91 -15.27 -5.63
CA ILE A 835 -41.95 -14.13 -6.56
C ILE A 835 -40.76 -13.20 -6.29
N VAL A 836 -39.87 -13.05 -7.28
CA VAL A 836 -38.65 -12.22 -7.19
C VAL A 836 -38.57 -11.26 -8.38
N VAL A 837 -38.29 -9.99 -8.09
CA VAL A 837 -37.89 -8.98 -9.07
C VAL A 837 -36.50 -8.48 -8.68
N ALA A 838 -35.46 -9.23 -9.08
CA ALA A 838 -34.09 -9.03 -8.59
C ALA A 838 -33.57 -7.57 -8.74
N PRO A 839 -33.83 -6.82 -9.84
CA PRO A 839 -33.41 -5.42 -9.95
C PRO A 839 -34.11 -4.49 -8.95
N LEU A 840 -35.35 -4.79 -8.56
CA LEU A 840 -36.08 -4.03 -7.54
C LEU A 840 -35.52 -4.34 -6.14
N ASN A 841 -35.28 -5.61 -5.83
CA ASN A 841 -34.61 -6.03 -4.59
C ASN A 841 -33.24 -5.33 -4.46
N LEU A 842 -32.46 -5.27 -5.55
CA LEU A 842 -31.16 -4.61 -5.57
C LEU A 842 -31.25 -3.09 -5.31
N ILE A 843 -32.28 -2.41 -5.81
CA ILE A 843 -32.54 -0.99 -5.47
C ILE A 843 -32.91 -0.86 -4.00
N ILE A 844 -33.87 -1.66 -3.50
CA ILE A 844 -34.34 -1.62 -2.11
C ILE A 844 -33.18 -1.84 -1.14
N TYR A 845 -32.35 -2.85 -1.38
CA TYR A 845 -31.20 -3.18 -0.55
C TYR A 845 -30.16 -2.04 -0.52
N ASN A 846 -29.76 -1.49 -1.67
CA ASN A 846 -28.68 -0.50 -1.74
C ASN A 846 -29.09 0.94 -1.40
N VAL A 847 -30.36 1.30 -1.62
CA VAL A 847 -30.85 2.70 -1.49
C VAL A 847 -31.73 2.92 -0.26
N PHE A 848 -32.46 1.88 0.19
CA PHE A 848 -33.50 2.01 1.23
C PHE A 848 -33.26 1.14 2.49
N SER A 849 -32.16 0.39 2.58
CA SER A 849 -31.79 -0.37 3.78
C SER A 849 -30.81 0.36 4.69
N SER A 850 -30.83 0.04 5.99
CA SER A 850 -29.98 0.65 7.02
C SER A 850 -28.50 0.23 6.96
N HIS A 851 -28.18 -0.89 6.31
CA HIS A 851 -26.81 -1.41 6.23
C HIS A 851 -25.96 -0.67 5.18
N GLY A 852 -26.61 -0.16 4.14
CA GLY A 852 -26.00 0.70 3.12
C GLY A 852 -24.86 0.05 2.31
N PRO A 853 -24.17 0.83 1.45
CA PRO A 853 -23.03 0.33 0.69
C PRO A 853 -21.79 0.05 1.55
N ASN A 854 -21.77 0.46 2.83
CA ASN A 854 -20.56 0.57 3.64
C ASN A 854 -20.02 -0.76 4.22
N LEU A 855 -20.79 -1.85 4.13
CA LEU A 855 -20.61 -3.10 4.91
C LEU A 855 -19.23 -3.80 4.80
N TYR A 856 -18.41 -3.47 3.81
CA TYR A 856 -17.09 -4.08 3.59
C TYR A 856 -15.98 -3.02 3.42
N GLY A 857 -16.11 -1.90 4.14
CA GLY A 857 -15.24 -0.74 3.99
C GLY A 857 -15.58 0.10 2.77
N VAL A 858 -15.04 1.33 2.71
CA VAL A 858 -15.22 2.28 1.62
C VAL A 858 -13.96 3.11 1.38
N GLU A 859 -13.68 3.35 0.12
CA GLU A 859 -12.60 4.19 -0.40
C GLU A 859 -13.00 5.67 -0.49
N SER A 860 -11.99 6.54 -0.43
CA SER A 860 -12.19 8.00 -0.50
C SER A 860 -12.67 8.45 -1.89
N PHE A 861 -13.30 9.63 -1.98
CA PHE A 861 -13.73 10.22 -3.26
C PHE A 861 -12.59 10.36 -4.31
N THR A 862 -11.32 10.35 -3.86
CA THR A 862 -10.16 10.42 -4.77
C THR A 862 -9.97 9.12 -5.57
N TYR A 863 -10.55 8.01 -5.14
CA TYR A 863 -10.46 6.69 -5.78
C TYR A 863 -10.82 6.73 -7.26
N TYR A 864 -11.98 7.28 -7.64
CA TYR A 864 -12.37 7.39 -9.05
C TYR A 864 -11.51 8.36 -9.87
N LEU A 865 -10.97 9.41 -9.26
CA LEU A 865 -10.05 10.31 -9.96
C LEU A 865 -8.72 9.60 -10.28
N ILE A 866 -8.17 8.89 -9.29
CA ILE A 866 -6.92 8.11 -9.43
C ILE A 866 -7.13 6.93 -10.39
N ASN A 867 -8.21 6.17 -10.21
CA ASN A 867 -8.44 4.95 -10.96
C ASN A 867 -8.90 5.20 -12.40
N GLY A 868 -9.68 6.26 -12.64
CA GLY A 868 -9.93 6.79 -13.98
C GLY A 868 -8.62 7.16 -14.69
N PHE A 869 -7.67 7.79 -13.98
CA PHE A 869 -6.34 8.08 -14.53
C PHE A 869 -5.50 6.81 -14.75
N LEU A 870 -5.60 5.77 -13.90
CA LEU A 870 -4.90 4.51 -14.13
C LEU A 870 -5.41 3.76 -15.36
N ASN A 871 -6.72 3.83 -15.65
CA ASN A 871 -7.34 3.09 -16.74
C ASN A 871 -7.41 3.83 -18.08
N PHE A 872 -7.56 5.16 -18.04
CA PHE A 872 -7.73 6.04 -19.21
C PHE A 872 -6.63 7.11 -19.35
N ASN A 873 -5.68 7.20 -18.41
CA ASN A 873 -4.54 8.11 -18.45
C ASN A 873 -4.91 9.57 -18.81
N ILE A 874 -4.28 10.19 -19.81
CA ILE A 874 -4.58 11.57 -20.22
C ILE A 874 -5.99 11.71 -20.82
N VAL A 875 -6.58 10.63 -21.34
CA VAL A 875 -7.94 10.62 -21.89
C VAL A 875 -8.98 10.88 -20.78
N TRP A 876 -8.72 10.45 -19.54
CA TRP A 876 -9.54 10.78 -18.37
C TRP A 876 -9.60 12.30 -18.13
N LEU A 877 -8.43 12.94 -18.07
CA LEU A 877 -8.34 14.38 -17.84
C LEU A 877 -8.97 15.17 -18.98
N LEU A 878 -8.75 14.73 -20.22
CA LEU A 878 -9.40 15.30 -21.41
C LEU A 878 -10.93 15.18 -21.35
N ALA A 879 -11.46 14.04 -20.87
CA ALA A 879 -12.91 13.83 -20.72
C ALA A 879 -13.53 14.74 -19.66
N LEU A 880 -12.87 14.96 -18.53
CA LEU A 880 -13.38 15.85 -17.47
C LEU A 880 -13.46 17.32 -17.92
N VAL A 881 -12.58 17.78 -18.82
CA VAL A 881 -12.55 19.17 -19.30
C VAL A 881 -13.32 19.43 -20.59
N THR A 882 -13.93 18.41 -21.22
CA THR A 882 -14.67 18.58 -22.50
C THR A 882 -15.74 19.69 -22.45
N PRO A 883 -16.54 19.88 -21.39
CA PRO A 883 -17.55 20.95 -21.35
C PRO A 883 -16.91 22.34 -21.43
N ILE A 884 -15.80 22.55 -20.74
CA ILE A 884 -15.04 23.82 -20.72
C ILE A 884 -14.41 24.06 -22.10
N LEU A 885 -13.80 23.02 -22.69
CA LEU A 885 -13.22 23.11 -24.02
C LEU A 885 -14.27 23.43 -25.10
N LEU A 886 -15.46 22.83 -25.04
CA LEU A 886 -16.56 23.13 -25.97
C LEU A 886 -17.03 24.60 -25.86
N VAL A 887 -17.11 25.16 -24.66
CA VAL A 887 -17.40 26.59 -24.44
C VAL A 887 -16.30 27.47 -25.03
N ILE A 888 -15.02 27.16 -24.80
CA ILE A 888 -13.89 27.88 -25.40
C ILE A 888 -13.96 27.80 -26.93
N CYS A 889 -14.24 26.63 -27.49
CA CYS A 889 -14.37 26.44 -28.94
C CYS A 889 -15.47 27.32 -29.54
N HIS A 890 -16.64 27.38 -28.89
CA HIS A 890 -17.80 28.15 -29.34
C HIS A 890 -17.52 29.66 -29.48
N TYR A 891 -16.78 30.24 -28.53
CA TYR A 891 -16.44 31.68 -28.56
C TYR A 891 -15.17 32.01 -29.35
N PHE A 892 -14.16 31.13 -29.34
CA PHE A 892 -12.82 31.45 -29.86
C PHE A 892 -12.59 31.02 -31.32
N VAL A 893 -13.24 29.94 -31.77
CA VAL A 893 -13.08 29.43 -33.14
C VAL A 893 -14.23 29.96 -34.01
N PRO A 894 -13.99 30.84 -35.00
CA PRO A 894 -15.04 31.53 -35.76
C PRO A 894 -15.79 30.64 -36.77
N ALA A 895 -15.60 29.32 -36.71
CA ALA A 895 -16.51 28.39 -37.37
C ALA A 895 -17.85 28.44 -36.63
N LYS A 896 -18.97 28.52 -37.34
CA LYS A 896 -20.28 28.27 -36.71
C LYS A 896 -20.26 26.85 -36.15
N SER A 897 -20.10 26.74 -34.83
CA SER A 897 -20.29 25.50 -34.08
C SER A 897 -21.76 25.11 -34.23
N LYS A 898 -22.05 24.35 -35.29
CA LYS A 898 -23.30 23.64 -35.41
C LYS A 898 -23.40 22.70 -34.21
N SER A 899 -24.64 22.44 -33.80
CA SER A 899 -24.96 21.26 -33.01
C SER A 899 -24.36 20.00 -33.65
N THR A 900 -24.31 18.88 -32.92
CA THR A 900 -24.15 17.59 -33.59
C THR A 900 -25.33 17.39 -34.57
N LEU A 901 -25.20 16.44 -35.50
CA LEU A 901 -26.05 16.39 -36.70
C LEU A 901 -27.57 16.42 -36.39
N TYR A 902 -27.99 15.94 -35.22
CA TYR A 902 -29.37 16.06 -34.72
C TYR A 902 -29.50 16.68 -33.30
N LEU A 903 -28.44 16.68 -32.47
CA LEU A 903 -28.50 16.99 -31.04
C LEU A 903 -27.55 18.14 -30.60
N PRO A 904 -27.81 18.87 -29.51
CA PRO A 904 -26.82 19.79 -28.94
C PRO A 904 -25.79 19.02 -28.10
N HIS A 905 -24.50 19.35 -28.22
CA HIS A 905 -23.40 18.64 -27.53
C HIS A 905 -23.61 18.43 -26.02
N TRP A 906 -24.22 19.39 -25.31
CA TRP A 906 -24.50 19.27 -23.88
C TRP A 906 -25.47 18.12 -23.56
N LEU A 907 -26.40 17.81 -24.46
CA LEU A 907 -27.37 16.73 -24.30
C LEU A 907 -26.78 15.39 -24.76
N SER A 908 -26.07 15.38 -25.90
CA SER A 908 -25.42 14.17 -26.44
C SER A 908 -24.36 13.60 -25.48
N LEU A 909 -23.70 14.46 -24.69
CA LEU A 909 -22.68 14.07 -23.71
C LEU A 909 -23.19 14.03 -22.26
N ALA A 910 -24.43 14.46 -22.00
CA ALA A 910 -25.04 14.44 -20.67
C ALA A 910 -24.95 13.10 -19.92
N PRO A 911 -25.07 11.90 -20.56
CA PRO A 911 -25.02 10.63 -19.83
C PRO A 911 -23.74 10.42 -19.02
N LEU A 912 -22.58 10.91 -19.50
CA LEU A 912 -21.32 10.79 -18.74
C LEU A 912 -21.35 11.66 -17.48
N TYR A 913 -21.66 12.95 -17.62
CA TYR A 913 -21.60 13.89 -16.50
C TYR A 913 -22.71 13.64 -15.48
N LEU A 914 -23.87 13.14 -15.92
CA LEU A 914 -24.94 12.67 -15.03
C LEU A 914 -24.51 11.45 -14.23
N TRP A 915 -23.81 10.49 -14.86
CA TRP A 915 -23.25 9.33 -14.17
C TRP A 915 -22.22 9.73 -13.11
N LEU A 916 -21.28 10.61 -13.48
CA LEU A 916 -20.29 11.14 -12.55
C LEU A 916 -20.96 11.95 -11.42
N LEU A 917 -22.00 12.74 -11.69
CA LEU A 917 -22.74 13.49 -10.67
C LEU A 917 -23.46 12.58 -9.66
N ILE A 918 -24.02 11.45 -10.10
CA ILE A 918 -24.70 10.47 -9.24
C ILE A 918 -23.70 9.69 -8.38
N PHE A 919 -22.67 9.14 -9.02
CA PHE A 919 -21.76 8.20 -8.36
C PHE A 919 -20.61 8.90 -7.63
N TRP A 920 -19.92 9.88 -8.21
CA TRP A 920 -18.72 10.49 -7.59
C TRP A 920 -18.89 10.92 -6.11
N PRO A 921 -20.03 11.49 -5.66
CA PRO A 921 -20.20 11.90 -4.26
C PRO A 921 -20.36 10.76 -3.24
N GLN A 922 -20.66 9.53 -3.67
CA GLN A 922 -20.90 8.41 -2.75
C GLN A 922 -19.58 7.91 -2.12
N PRO A 923 -19.62 7.21 -0.97
CA PRO A 923 -18.54 6.35 -0.51
C PRO A 923 -18.42 5.12 -1.43
N HIS A 924 -17.21 4.79 -1.90
CA HIS A 924 -17.03 3.79 -2.98
C HIS A 924 -16.39 2.49 -2.54
N LYS A 925 -16.65 1.41 -3.29
CA LYS A 925 -15.95 0.13 -3.14
C LYS A 925 -15.17 -0.26 -4.38
N GLU A 926 -15.82 -0.24 -5.54
CA GLU A 926 -15.28 -0.87 -6.76
C GLU A 926 -15.19 0.06 -7.98
N GLU A 927 -14.20 -0.20 -8.84
CA GLU A 927 -14.07 0.37 -10.19
C GLU A 927 -15.31 0.14 -11.05
N ARG A 928 -15.91 -1.06 -10.94
CA ARG A 928 -16.88 -1.60 -11.90
C ARG A 928 -18.16 -0.78 -12.07
N PHE A 929 -18.49 0.10 -11.12
CA PHE A 929 -19.63 1.03 -11.24
C PHE A 929 -19.42 2.10 -12.32
N LEU A 930 -18.18 2.39 -12.73
CA LEU A 930 -17.90 3.30 -13.84
C LEU A 930 -17.94 2.62 -15.21
N PHE A 931 -17.91 1.27 -15.29
CA PHE A 931 -17.93 0.53 -16.56
C PHE A 931 -19.02 1.01 -17.53
N PRO A 932 -20.29 1.28 -17.12
CA PRO A 932 -21.36 1.67 -18.05
C PRO A 932 -21.10 2.94 -18.88
N VAL A 933 -20.13 3.79 -18.48
CA VAL A 933 -19.77 5.02 -19.22
C VAL A 933 -18.36 5.00 -19.84
N TYR A 934 -17.66 3.86 -19.83
CA TYR A 934 -16.27 3.75 -20.33
C TYR A 934 -16.10 4.18 -21.81
N LEU A 935 -17.06 3.85 -22.68
CA LEU A 935 -17.04 4.30 -24.09
C LEU A 935 -17.22 5.83 -24.22
N LEU A 936 -17.95 6.45 -23.28
CA LEU A 936 -18.19 7.90 -23.25
C LEU A 936 -16.98 8.68 -22.71
N ILE A 937 -16.18 8.11 -21.82
CA ILE A 937 -14.91 8.69 -21.38
C ILE A 937 -13.98 8.85 -22.60
N ASN A 938 -13.79 7.78 -23.38
CA ASN A 938 -13.01 7.84 -24.61
C ASN A 938 -13.59 8.81 -25.65
N LEU A 939 -14.93 8.96 -25.72
CA LEU A 939 -15.59 9.91 -26.62
C LEU A 939 -15.34 11.37 -26.21
N CYS A 940 -15.54 11.70 -24.94
CA CYS A 940 -15.28 13.04 -24.42
C CYS A 940 -13.80 13.40 -24.55
N GLY A 941 -12.88 12.46 -24.29
CA GLY A 941 -11.46 12.64 -24.56
C GLY A 941 -11.12 12.87 -26.05
N ALA A 942 -11.78 12.17 -26.98
CA ALA A 942 -11.60 12.37 -28.42
C ALA A 942 -12.13 13.72 -28.90
N ILE A 943 -13.31 14.15 -28.41
CA ILE A 943 -13.88 15.47 -28.68
C ILE A 943 -12.98 16.58 -28.13
N SER A 944 -12.43 16.41 -26.92
CA SER A 944 -11.48 17.36 -26.34
C SER A 944 -10.20 17.50 -27.18
N LEU A 945 -9.67 16.41 -27.74
CA LEU A 945 -8.50 16.49 -28.63
C LEU A 945 -8.83 17.20 -29.96
N ASP A 946 -9.97 16.89 -30.58
CA ASP A 946 -10.49 17.58 -31.78
C ASP A 946 -10.67 19.10 -31.54
N VAL A 947 -11.20 19.49 -30.38
CA VAL A 947 -11.32 20.89 -29.97
C VAL A 947 -9.95 21.54 -29.76
N ILE A 948 -9.01 20.87 -29.09
CA ILE A 948 -7.64 21.35 -28.92
C ILE A 948 -6.96 21.57 -30.28
N GLN A 949 -7.15 20.66 -31.24
CA GLN A 949 -6.66 20.83 -32.62
C GLN A 949 -7.27 22.06 -33.31
N LYS A 950 -8.57 22.29 -33.19
CA LYS A 950 -9.27 23.46 -33.75
C LYS A 950 -8.83 24.78 -33.13
N VAL A 951 -8.63 24.82 -31.81
CA VAL A 951 -8.12 26.01 -31.09
C VAL A 951 -6.65 26.27 -31.45
N TYR A 952 -5.80 25.24 -31.48
CA TYR A 952 -4.41 25.35 -31.93
C TYR A 952 -4.31 25.86 -33.37
N PHE A 953 -5.15 25.36 -34.28
CA PHE A 953 -5.26 25.87 -35.65
C PHE A 953 -5.65 27.35 -35.66
N ARG A 954 -6.67 27.77 -34.90
CA ARG A 954 -7.05 29.19 -34.82
C ARG A 954 -5.90 30.08 -34.33
N ILE A 955 -5.14 29.65 -33.32
CA ILE A 955 -3.96 30.38 -32.81
C ILE A 955 -2.85 30.44 -33.88
N LYS A 956 -2.52 29.31 -34.51
CA LYS A 956 -1.48 29.22 -35.55
C LYS A 956 -1.78 30.14 -36.73
N GLY A 957 -3.04 30.20 -37.17
CA GLY A 957 -3.47 31.08 -38.26
C GLY A 957 -3.40 32.57 -37.92
N LEU A 958 -3.71 32.96 -36.68
CA LEU A 958 -3.56 34.33 -36.20
C LEU A 958 -2.09 34.77 -36.11
N LEU A 959 -1.16 33.84 -35.83
CA LEU A 959 0.26 34.13 -35.63
C LEU A 959 1.13 34.03 -36.90
N ARG A 960 0.76 33.18 -37.87
CA ARG A 960 1.61 32.86 -39.04
C ARG A 960 0.87 32.78 -40.38
N GLY A 961 -0.44 33.05 -40.41
CA GLY A 961 -1.27 32.82 -41.58
C GLY A 961 -1.44 31.34 -41.93
N PHE A 962 -2.12 31.07 -43.05
CA PHE A 962 -2.36 29.71 -43.56
C PHE A 962 -2.23 29.65 -45.08
N ARG A 963 -1.95 28.44 -45.58
CA ARG A 963 -2.14 28.12 -47.00
C ARG A 963 -3.64 28.08 -47.29
N PRO A 964 -4.15 28.77 -48.33
CA PRO A 964 -5.56 28.69 -48.69
C PRO A 964 -6.02 27.24 -48.87
N GLY A 965 -7.12 26.86 -48.21
CA GLY A 965 -7.69 25.51 -48.26
C GLY A 965 -7.11 24.47 -47.30
N SER A 966 -6.12 24.79 -46.45
CA SER A 966 -5.61 23.83 -45.45
C SER A 966 -6.67 23.47 -44.39
N HIS A 967 -6.90 22.18 -44.14
CA HIS A 967 -7.81 21.73 -43.08
C HIS A 967 -7.12 21.75 -41.71
N TYR A 968 -7.89 21.90 -40.61
CA TYR A 968 -7.31 21.99 -39.28
C TYR A 968 -6.53 20.73 -38.89
N TRP A 969 -6.93 19.57 -39.40
CA TRP A 969 -6.29 18.28 -39.16
C TRP A 969 -4.85 18.24 -39.66
N ASP A 970 -4.61 18.65 -40.91
CA ASP A 970 -3.30 18.58 -41.57
C ASP A 970 -2.26 19.41 -40.79
N GLU A 971 -2.62 20.65 -40.46
CA GLU A 971 -1.77 21.63 -39.78
C GLU A 971 -1.59 21.36 -38.27
N SER A 972 -2.37 20.43 -37.70
CA SER A 972 -2.34 20.02 -36.28
C SER A 972 -1.98 18.55 -36.03
N THR A 973 -1.67 17.78 -37.08
CA THR A 973 -1.40 16.32 -37.01
C THR A 973 -0.35 15.96 -35.95
N LEU A 974 0.68 16.80 -35.77
CA LEU A 974 1.71 16.60 -34.72
C LEU A 974 1.13 16.68 -33.30
N VAL A 975 0.18 17.59 -33.05
CA VAL A 975 -0.47 17.75 -31.73
C VAL A 975 -1.30 16.50 -31.42
N ALA A 976 -2.13 16.06 -32.37
CA ALA A 976 -2.90 14.83 -32.24
C ALA A 976 -1.99 13.62 -32.03
N GLY A 977 -0.93 13.48 -32.83
CA GLY A 977 0.04 12.39 -32.73
C GLY A 977 0.72 12.29 -31.37
N ILE A 978 1.06 13.42 -30.74
CA ILE A 978 1.65 13.44 -29.39
C ILE A 978 0.65 12.93 -28.34
N PHE A 979 -0.58 13.44 -28.32
CA PHE A 979 -1.61 12.98 -27.38
C PHE A 979 -1.96 11.49 -27.58
N ILE A 980 -2.09 11.05 -28.83
CA ILE A 980 -2.36 9.65 -29.18
C ILE A 980 -1.18 8.74 -28.77
N ALA A 981 0.06 9.15 -29.04
CA ALA A 981 1.24 8.36 -28.65
C ALA A 981 1.34 8.21 -27.13
N ILE A 982 1.12 9.28 -26.37
CA ILE A 982 1.10 9.25 -24.90
C ILE A 982 0.00 8.32 -24.39
N ALA A 983 -1.23 8.45 -24.91
CA ALA A 983 -2.37 7.64 -24.48
C ALA A 983 -2.16 6.14 -24.78
N THR A 984 -1.66 5.82 -25.97
CA THR A 984 -1.33 4.46 -26.39
C THR A 984 -0.19 3.86 -25.55
N LEU A 985 0.91 4.58 -25.35
CA LEU A 985 2.07 4.08 -24.59
C LEU A 985 1.71 3.81 -23.13
N LEU A 986 0.98 4.72 -22.48
CA LEU A 986 0.52 4.54 -21.09
C LEU A 986 -0.51 3.41 -20.97
N GLY A 987 -1.47 3.34 -21.90
CA GLY A 987 -2.49 2.29 -21.94
C GLY A 987 -1.90 0.89 -22.13
N VAL A 988 -1.07 0.69 -23.16
CA VAL A 988 -0.36 -0.58 -23.41
C VAL A 988 0.56 -0.94 -22.24
N SER A 989 1.26 0.04 -21.65
CA SER A 989 2.11 -0.18 -20.47
C SER A 989 1.28 -0.66 -19.26
N ARG A 990 0.09 -0.09 -19.03
CA ARG A 990 -0.83 -0.53 -17.97
C ARG A 990 -1.38 -1.93 -18.22
N ILE A 991 -1.81 -2.25 -19.44
CA ILE A 991 -2.29 -3.60 -19.82
C ILE A 991 -1.20 -4.65 -19.58
N PHE A 992 0.03 -4.38 -20.05
CA PHE A 992 1.16 -5.29 -19.82
C PHE A 992 1.54 -5.40 -18.34
N ALA A 993 1.47 -4.30 -17.57
CA ALA A 993 1.72 -4.31 -16.13
C ALA A 993 0.63 -5.04 -15.34
N LEU A 994 -0.62 -5.04 -15.79
CA LEU A 994 -1.69 -5.86 -15.21
C LEU A 994 -1.43 -7.34 -15.47
N TYR A 995 -1.31 -7.73 -16.73
CA TYR A 995 -1.02 -9.13 -17.11
C TYR A 995 0.21 -9.69 -16.39
N ARG A 996 1.33 -8.96 -16.42
CA ARG A 996 2.61 -9.42 -15.85
C ARG A 996 2.59 -9.61 -14.33
N ASN A 997 1.84 -8.78 -13.59
CA ASN A 997 1.90 -8.77 -12.13
C ASN A 997 0.69 -9.43 -11.46
N TYR A 998 -0.44 -9.59 -12.17
CA TYR A 998 -1.71 -10.05 -11.59
C TYR A 998 -2.31 -11.31 -12.26
N ASN A 999 -1.82 -11.78 -13.43
CA ASN A 999 -2.35 -13.00 -14.06
C ASN A 999 -1.88 -14.33 -13.40
N ALA A 1000 -1.14 -14.24 -12.29
CA ALA A 1000 -0.60 -15.41 -11.59
C ALA A 1000 -1.66 -16.44 -11.14
N PRO A 1001 -2.83 -16.07 -10.57
CA PRO A 1001 -3.81 -17.06 -10.11
C PRO A 1001 -4.40 -17.90 -11.25
N ILE A 1002 -4.69 -17.27 -12.40
CA ILE A 1002 -5.15 -17.97 -13.61
C ILE A 1002 -4.07 -18.95 -14.09
N ASN A 1003 -2.81 -18.49 -14.22
CA ASN A 1003 -1.70 -19.35 -14.64
C ASN A 1003 -1.50 -20.55 -13.70
N ILE A 1004 -1.55 -20.34 -12.37
CA ILE A 1004 -1.42 -21.42 -11.38
C ILE A 1004 -2.52 -22.46 -11.54
N MET A 1005 -3.77 -22.02 -11.77
CA MET A 1005 -4.90 -22.94 -11.95
C MET A 1005 -4.87 -23.64 -13.31
N ILE A 1006 -4.32 -23.03 -14.36
CA ILE A 1006 -4.03 -23.71 -15.64
C ILE A 1006 -3.03 -24.84 -15.44
N GLU A 1007 -1.90 -24.58 -14.78
CA GLU A 1007 -0.89 -25.63 -14.57
C GLU A 1007 -1.35 -26.70 -13.58
N PHE A 1008 -2.18 -26.36 -12.59
CA PHE A 1008 -2.86 -27.36 -11.75
C PHE A 1008 -3.79 -28.27 -12.56
N ASN A 1009 -4.53 -27.72 -13.52
CA ASN A 1009 -5.36 -28.48 -14.45
C ASN A 1009 -4.54 -29.40 -15.37
N ASN A 1010 -3.29 -29.02 -15.69
CA ASN A 1010 -2.36 -29.85 -16.47
C ASN A 1010 -1.74 -30.97 -15.63
N LEU A 1011 -1.20 -30.63 -14.45
CA LEU A 1011 -0.57 -31.59 -13.53
C LEU A 1011 -1.52 -32.72 -13.09
N ALA A 1012 -2.81 -32.42 -12.93
CA ALA A 1012 -3.83 -33.41 -12.58
C ALA A 1012 -4.33 -34.27 -13.77
N LYS A 1013 -3.87 -34.00 -15.01
CA LYS A 1013 -4.05 -34.90 -16.17
C LYS A 1013 -2.89 -35.89 -16.29
N ASP A 1014 -1.71 -35.56 -15.77
CA ASP A 1014 -0.61 -36.51 -15.63
C ASP A 1014 -0.98 -37.59 -14.59
N LYS A 1015 -0.67 -38.85 -14.92
CA LYS A 1015 -1.12 -40.03 -14.17
C LYS A 1015 -0.53 -40.16 -12.75
N THR A 1016 0.34 -39.23 -12.35
CA THR A 1016 1.00 -39.20 -11.04
C THR A 1016 0.13 -38.66 -9.91
N LEU A 1017 -1.01 -38.01 -10.24
CA LEU A 1017 -1.92 -37.37 -9.28
C LEU A 1017 -3.37 -37.91 -9.34
N GLN A 1018 -3.57 -39.11 -9.89
CA GLN A 1018 -4.87 -39.79 -9.84
C GLN A 1018 -5.11 -40.35 -8.43
N VAL A 1019 -6.06 -39.73 -7.71
CA VAL A 1019 -6.51 -40.14 -6.38
C VAL A 1019 -7.95 -40.64 -6.48
N ASP A 1020 -8.20 -41.88 -6.05
CA ASP A 1020 -9.55 -42.46 -6.00
C ASP A 1020 -10.36 -41.86 -4.85
N GLY A 1021 -11.00 -40.72 -5.11
CA GLY A 1021 -11.90 -40.07 -4.16
C GLY A 1021 -12.18 -38.60 -4.48
N PRO A 1022 -12.94 -37.90 -3.61
CA PRO A 1022 -13.12 -36.45 -3.70
C PRO A 1022 -11.87 -35.71 -3.20
N VAL A 1023 -11.33 -34.80 -4.02
CA VAL A 1023 -10.10 -34.05 -3.70
C VAL A 1023 -10.45 -32.62 -3.30
N ASN A 1024 -10.07 -32.20 -2.09
CA ASN A 1024 -10.28 -30.83 -1.62
C ASN A 1024 -9.08 -29.94 -1.98
N VAL A 1025 -9.31 -28.91 -2.80
CA VAL A 1025 -8.35 -27.84 -3.14
C VAL A 1025 -8.56 -26.70 -2.14
N CYS A 1026 -7.65 -26.59 -1.17
CA CYS A 1026 -7.83 -25.71 -0.01
C CYS A 1026 -7.16 -24.35 -0.20
N PHE A 1027 -7.94 -23.27 -0.25
CA PHE A 1027 -7.47 -21.89 -0.34
C PHE A 1027 -7.39 -21.24 1.04
N GLY A 1028 -6.26 -20.60 1.36
CA GLY A 1028 -6.11 -19.75 2.55
C GLY A 1028 -6.59 -18.32 2.32
N LYS A 1029 -5.95 -17.35 2.98
CA LYS A 1029 -6.29 -15.91 2.91
C LYS A 1029 -6.46 -15.34 1.49
N ASP A 1030 -5.77 -15.89 0.49
CA ASP A 1030 -5.85 -15.45 -0.92
C ASP A 1030 -7.02 -16.09 -1.71
N TRP A 1031 -8.05 -16.59 -1.01
CA TRP A 1031 -9.27 -17.17 -1.60
C TRP A 1031 -9.98 -16.23 -2.60
N TYR A 1032 -9.96 -14.93 -2.36
CA TYR A 1032 -10.52 -13.88 -3.24
C TYR A 1032 -9.77 -13.78 -4.60
N ARG A 1033 -8.66 -14.51 -4.78
CA ARG A 1033 -7.93 -14.61 -6.06
C ARG A 1033 -8.27 -15.87 -6.85
N PHE A 1034 -9.18 -16.72 -6.36
CA PHE A 1034 -9.63 -17.90 -7.07
C PHE A 1034 -10.35 -17.49 -8.38
N PRO A 1035 -9.97 -18.05 -9.56
CA PRO A 1035 -10.53 -17.58 -10.82
C PRO A 1035 -11.92 -18.17 -11.15
N SER A 1036 -12.13 -19.48 -10.98
CA SER A 1036 -13.44 -20.17 -11.03
C SER A 1036 -13.25 -21.70 -11.00
N SER A 1037 -14.30 -22.42 -10.59
CA SER A 1037 -14.45 -23.87 -10.72
C SER A 1037 -14.20 -24.40 -12.13
N PHE A 1038 -14.40 -23.60 -13.20
CA PHE A 1038 -14.07 -23.98 -14.58
C PHE A 1038 -12.60 -24.40 -14.78
N PHE A 1039 -11.68 -24.02 -13.89
CA PHE A 1039 -10.27 -24.42 -13.96
C PHE A 1039 -9.96 -25.73 -13.20
N LEU A 1040 -10.94 -26.41 -12.60
CA LEU A 1040 -10.71 -27.66 -11.87
C LEU A 1040 -10.51 -28.87 -12.83
N PRO A 1041 -9.72 -29.90 -12.45
CA PRO A 1041 -9.32 -30.95 -13.39
C PRO A 1041 -10.40 -31.99 -13.71
N THR A 1042 -11.15 -32.45 -12.69
CA THR A 1042 -12.21 -33.46 -12.80
C THR A 1042 -13.35 -33.13 -11.82
N PRO A 1043 -14.58 -33.65 -12.01
CA PRO A 1043 -15.71 -33.34 -11.10
C PRO A 1043 -15.51 -33.79 -9.65
N ASN A 1044 -14.53 -34.65 -9.35
CA ASN A 1044 -14.20 -35.06 -7.99
C ASN A 1044 -13.50 -33.96 -7.18
N TYR A 1045 -12.90 -32.96 -7.84
CA TYR A 1045 -12.25 -31.83 -7.16
C TYR A 1045 -13.28 -30.86 -6.60
N ARG A 1046 -13.04 -30.35 -5.38
CA ARG A 1046 -13.88 -29.37 -4.66
C ARG A 1046 -13.00 -28.25 -4.11
N VAL A 1047 -13.43 -27.01 -4.24
CA VAL A 1047 -12.81 -25.88 -3.51
C VAL A 1047 -13.18 -25.99 -2.03
N ARG A 1048 -12.22 -25.74 -1.15
CA ARG A 1048 -12.47 -25.53 0.28
C ARG A 1048 -11.67 -24.32 0.76
N PHE A 1049 -12.10 -23.72 1.85
CA PHE A 1049 -11.44 -22.57 2.44
C PHE A 1049 -10.81 -22.96 3.79
N ILE A 1050 -9.57 -22.55 4.00
CA ILE A 1050 -8.85 -22.68 5.26
C ILE A 1050 -9.19 -21.45 6.11
N LYS A 1051 -9.49 -21.66 7.39
CA LYS A 1051 -9.75 -20.56 8.33
C LYS A 1051 -8.58 -19.56 8.31
N SER A 1052 -8.90 -18.29 8.13
CA SER A 1052 -7.95 -17.18 8.01
C SER A 1052 -8.44 -15.99 8.86
N GLU A 1053 -7.77 -14.85 8.76
CA GLU A 1053 -8.17 -13.59 9.39
C GLU A 1053 -9.52 -13.03 8.88
N PHE A 1054 -10.01 -13.50 7.74
CA PHE A 1054 -11.32 -13.10 7.21
C PHE A 1054 -12.47 -13.72 8.04
N ARG A 1055 -13.35 -12.85 8.57
CA ARG A 1055 -14.48 -13.24 9.44
C ARG A 1055 -15.85 -13.26 8.75
N GLY A 1056 -16.00 -12.62 7.60
CA GLY A 1056 -17.27 -12.57 6.88
C GLY A 1056 -17.66 -13.90 6.23
N MET A 1057 -18.90 -13.97 5.73
CA MET A 1057 -19.39 -15.14 4.99
C MET A 1057 -18.53 -15.46 3.75
N LEU A 1058 -18.09 -16.71 3.66
CA LEU A 1058 -17.40 -17.27 2.49
C LEU A 1058 -18.42 -17.98 1.56
N PRO A 1059 -18.13 -18.09 0.25
CA PRO A 1059 -18.99 -18.83 -0.68
C PRO A 1059 -19.20 -20.29 -0.26
N ALA A 1060 -20.45 -20.76 -0.33
CA ALA A 1060 -20.84 -22.15 -0.03
C ALA A 1060 -21.14 -22.91 -1.33
N TYR A 1061 -21.18 -24.25 -1.32
CA TYR A 1061 -21.68 -25.00 -2.48
C TYR A 1061 -23.21 -24.86 -2.63
N TYR A 1062 -23.70 -24.91 -3.87
CA TYR A 1062 -25.09 -25.26 -4.14
C TYR A 1062 -25.40 -26.69 -3.66
N ASP A 1063 -26.68 -26.98 -3.39
CA ASP A 1063 -27.13 -28.33 -3.04
C ASP A 1063 -26.96 -29.28 -4.25
N GLU A 1064 -26.35 -30.45 -4.02
CA GLU A 1064 -26.01 -31.44 -5.06
C GLU A 1064 -27.05 -32.58 -5.15
N THR A 1065 -28.18 -32.50 -4.44
CA THR A 1065 -29.25 -33.51 -4.48
C THR A 1065 -30.10 -33.43 -5.75
N ALA A 1066 -30.83 -34.50 -6.09
CA ALA A 1066 -31.61 -34.59 -7.33
C ALA A 1066 -32.78 -33.58 -7.44
N ASN A 1067 -33.20 -32.98 -6.32
CA ASN A 1067 -34.19 -31.88 -6.30
C ASN A 1067 -33.53 -30.49 -6.33
N GLY A 1068 -32.20 -30.41 -6.19
CA GLY A 1068 -31.39 -29.19 -6.18
C GLY A 1068 -31.28 -28.51 -7.55
N LYS A 1069 -32.41 -28.02 -8.07
CA LYS A 1069 -32.47 -27.03 -9.16
C LYS A 1069 -32.72 -25.61 -8.66
N TYR A 1070 -32.96 -25.45 -7.36
CA TYR A 1070 -33.53 -24.27 -6.74
C TYR A 1070 -32.66 -23.81 -5.57
N THR A 1071 -32.60 -22.50 -5.30
CA THR A 1071 -31.95 -21.95 -4.11
C THR A 1071 -32.80 -22.06 -2.85
N GLU A 1072 -34.02 -22.61 -2.96
CA GLU A 1072 -34.93 -22.96 -1.84
C GLU A 1072 -34.21 -23.69 -0.70
N LEU A 1073 -33.29 -24.61 -1.02
CA LEU A 1073 -32.44 -25.30 -0.06
C LEU A 1073 -31.16 -24.51 0.19
N GLU A 1074 -31.32 -23.34 0.82
CA GLU A 1074 -30.19 -22.57 1.33
C GLU A 1074 -29.39 -23.41 2.35
N PRO A 1075 -28.06 -23.56 2.21
CA PRO A 1075 -27.22 -24.24 3.18
C PRO A 1075 -27.34 -23.60 4.57
N ASN A 1076 -27.45 -24.40 5.63
CA ASN A 1076 -27.67 -23.86 6.98
C ASN A 1076 -26.60 -22.84 7.43
N TYR A 1077 -25.35 -23.01 6.98
CA TYR A 1077 -24.24 -22.07 7.20
C TYR A 1077 -24.47 -20.65 6.64
N LEU A 1078 -25.35 -20.47 5.64
CA LEU A 1078 -25.76 -19.14 5.15
C LEU A 1078 -26.96 -18.56 5.90
N LYS A 1079 -27.66 -19.37 6.72
CA LYS A 1079 -28.78 -18.93 7.58
C LYS A 1079 -28.31 -18.41 8.95
N ASP A 1080 -27.09 -18.77 9.35
CA ASP A 1080 -26.48 -18.34 10.61
C ASP A 1080 -26.06 -16.86 10.49
N LYS A 1081 -26.93 -15.93 10.91
CA LYS A 1081 -26.86 -14.48 10.60
C LYS A 1081 -25.81 -13.68 11.39
N GLU A 1082 -24.64 -14.25 11.64
CA GLU A 1082 -23.49 -13.49 12.17
C GLU A 1082 -22.69 -12.88 11.00
N TRP A 1083 -22.81 -11.56 10.84
CA TRP A 1083 -22.22 -10.76 9.76
C TRP A 1083 -20.87 -10.13 10.12
#